data_AF-C9SEC9-F1
#
_entry.id   AF-C9SEC9-F1
#
_cell.length_a   1.000
_cell.length_b   1.000
_cell.length_c   1.000
_cell.angle_alpha   90.00
_cell.angle_beta   90.00
_cell.angle_gamma   90.00
#
_symmetry.space_group_name_H-M   'P 1'
#
loop_
_entity.id
_entity.type
_entity.pdbx_description
1 polymer ?
#
loop_
_entity_poly.entity_id
_entity_poly.type
_entity_poly.pdbx_seq_one_letter_code
_entity_poly.pdbx_strand_id
1 'polypeptide(L)'
;MDLMLQRRASRQRYTLAEESSGERPRPLYFKVPSKGKPTKQKQPLASEPNRPLSASFTSASHLEPLRPAARPKAALRNRDGGYAIHAQNMSSHVQIVATPTADTAGAGLLLHFDHRRYHFGTLAQGTQRAISQRGHSLAKLDKIFIAGEVNWETTGGMLGMMLTVADGLAAVAQDVKNSNEARRKEGKREIATPNKTFEIFGGKNTAHTVATARNFIFRTGMPIKAVDLTLDPRAAPPPQPDAARLFKARLGGRHHLGDGLFETKLADVQMPAKIFIRENGHIKKYNGPTPSTRDAVVPDITVLVRKPWPSALVTDLPPTTMSDTSLCYIVKNRGRRGKLNPKVAIELGVAKPDFKRLTAGETVKAMDGKDVTPDMVLEAPMKGQGFAVLAIPSLEHVSGFLERPEWQSDELLDNVQIFYWIFGKGVFDDPSIQDFIKSKPHVRHLVMGADISPNMITYESYAALFTKLHRLDPARFPVLQFDNTFRDIPKVDGLTVEIGRTGMKAHMLPNFKINDAEIVPFPLLNEAEQIDAQVIALAEEARQKVAEPSFTDLVEQDEKDIPNRDALIVPLGTGSAAPSKYRNVSSTLIRVPGVGSYLLDAGENTIGQLRRAFPAEEYEAIMKELRFIFISHMHAAAFLRAAALLRGRGGDEGGGEGEGQGGAEAVEKKRKK
;
A
#
# COMPACT_ATOMS: atom_id res chain seq x y z
N MET A 1 -28.33 38.84 -13.95
CA MET A 1 -27.46 39.63 -13.06
C MET A 1 -28.32 40.50 -12.13
N ASP A 2 -29.27 39.88 -11.42
CA ASP A 2 -29.99 40.49 -10.28
C ASP A 2 -30.82 39.39 -9.62
N LEU A 3 -30.31 38.83 -8.51
CA LEU A 3 -30.96 37.97 -7.49
C LEU A 3 -29.97 37.08 -6.71
N MET A 4 -28.71 37.49 -6.55
CA MET A 4 -27.74 36.78 -5.69
C MET A 4 -26.87 37.74 -4.86
N LEU A 5 -27.43 38.84 -4.37
CA LEU A 5 -26.75 39.72 -3.42
C LEU A 5 -27.75 40.32 -2.43
N GLN A 6 -28.24 39.50 -1.48
CA GLN A 6 -28.69 39.97 -0.17
C GLN A 6 -29.05 38.77 0.72
N ARG A 7 -28.13 38.44 1.65
CA ARG A 7 -28.38 37.98 3.04
C ARG A 7 -27.11 37.33 3.60
N ARG A 8 -26.17 38.18 4.03
CA ARG A 8 -25.25 37.86 5.13
C ARG A 8 -25.91 38.30 6.44
N ALA A 9 -25.64 37.51 7.48
CA ALA A 9 -25.78 37.81 8.91
C ALA A 9 -27.16 37.64 9.57
N SER A 10 -27.36 36.48 10.20
CA SER A 10 -27.80 36.39 11.60
C SER A 10 -27.57 34.99 12.14
N ARG A 11 -26.51 34.82 12.96
CA ARG A 11 -26.35 33.67 13.87
C ARG A 11 -27.35 33.87 15.00
N GLN A 12 -28.35 33.00 15.12
CA GLN A 12 -29.12 32.86 16.35
C GLN A 12 -29.00 31.42 16.87
N ARG A 13 -28.51 31.34 18.11
CA ARG A 13 -28.47 30.14 18.94
C ARG A 13 -29.91 29.79 19.29
N TYR A 14 -30.32 28.54 19.07
CA TYR A 14 -31.54 28.01 19.66
C TYR A 14 -31.18 27.27 20.96
N THR A 15 -31.56 27.90 22.06
CA THR A 15 -31.73 27.31 23.40
C THR A 15 -33.00 26.46 23.41
N LEU A 16 -32.90 25.24 23.92
CA LEU A 16 -34.05 24.35 24.18
C LEU A 16 -34.80 24.86 25.41
N ALA A 17 -36.10 25.12 25.25
CA ALA A 17 -37.06 25.39 26.32
C ALA A 17 -38.00 24.18 26.46
N GLU A 18 -38.44 23.97 27.69
CA GLU A 18 -39.23 22.84 28.20
C GLU A 18 -40.73 22.85 27.80
N GLU A 19 -41.30 21.64 27.83
CA GLU A 19 -42.71 21.24 28.05
C GLU A 19 -43.81 21.48 26.99
N SER A 20 -44.39 20.38 26.45
CA SER A 20 -45.61 19.74 27.00
C SER A 20 -46.25 18.70 26.04
N SER A 21 -46.65 17.57 26.65
CA SER A 21 -47.70 16.60 26.30
C SER A 21 -48.05 16.26 24.83
N GLY A 22 -47.82 15.00 24.46
CA GLY A 22 -48.47 14.31 23.35
C GLY A 22 -47.84 12.94 23.09
N GLU A 23 -48.57 11.87 23.39
CA GLU A 23 -48.12 10.47 23.36
C GLU A 23 -47.41 10.08 22.04
N ARG A 24 -46.24 9.45 22.14
CA ARG A 24 -45.58 8.71 21.05
C ARG A 24 -45.28 7.28 21.50
N PRO A 25 -45.44 6.28 20.62
CA PRO A 25 -45.25 4.87 20.98
C PRO A 25 -43.78 4.57 21.30
N ARG A 26 -43.56 3.75 22.33
CA ARG A 26 -42.22 3.44 22.90
C ARG A 26 -41.44 2.45 22.02
N PRO A 27 -40.14 2.69 21.76
CA PRO A 27 -39.25 1.66 21.23
C PRO A 27 -38.89 0.62 22.30
N LEU A 28 -39.00 -0.66 21.94
CA LEU A 28 -38.55 -1.82 22.74
C LEU A 28 -37.02 -1.85 22.81
N TYR A 29 -36.46 -1.50 23.97
CA TYR A 29 -35.05 -1.74 24.29
C TYR A 29 -34.93 -3.03 25.13
N PHE A 30 -34.21 -4.03 24.61
CA PHE A 30 -33.79 -5.19 25.39
C PHE A 30 -32.65 -4.82 26.34
N LYS A 31 -32.88 -5.06 27.64
CA LYS A 31 -31.99 -4.74 28.76
C LYS A 31 -31.11 -5.96 29.08
N VAL A 32 -29.80 -5.84 28.93
CA VAL A 32 -28.82 -6.88 29.32
C VAL A 32 -28.54 -6.78 30.83
N PRO A 33 -28.69 -7.84 31.65
CA PRO A 33 -28.42 -7.76 33.09
C PRO A 33 -26.92 -7.77 33.41
N SER A 34 -26.51 -6.93 34.36
CA SER A 34 -25.15 -6.82 34.89
C SER A 34 -24.77 -8.03 35.75
N LYS A 35 -23.60 -8.65 35.49
CA LYS A 35 -23.03 -9.72 36.32
C LYS A 35 -22.55 -9.18 37.68
N GLY A 36 -23.15 -9.66 38.77
CA GLY A 36 -22.69 -9.47 40.14
C GLY A 36 -21.50 -10.38 40.49
N LYS A 37 -20.65 -9.92 41.43
CA LYS A 37 -19.46 -10.63 41.94
C LYS A 37 -19.83 -11.85 42.80
N PRO A 38 -19.06 -12.96 42.80
CA PRO A 38 -19.33 -14.09 43.69
C PRO A 38 -18.57 -14.01 45.02
N THR A 39 -19.27 -14.30 46.12
CA THR A 39 -18.73 -14.54 47.46
C THR A 39 -18.39 -16.02 47.67
N LYS A 40 -17.36 -16.29 48.48
CA LYS A 40 -16.84 -17.63 48.82
C LYS A 40 -17.59 -18.25 50.01
N GLN A 41 -17.88 -19.55 49.97
CA GLN A 41 -17.98 -20.44 51.14
C GLN A 41 -17.66 -21.90 50.75
N LYS A 42 -17.14 -22.68 51.70
CA LYS A 42 -16.42 -23.97 51.56
C LYS A 42 -17.22 -25.19 52.07
N GLN A 43 -17.06 -26.33 51.35
CA GLN A 43 -16.95 -27.76 51.78
C GLN A 43 -18.18 -28.56 52.30
N PRO A 44 -18.16 -29.94 52.30
CA PRO A 44 -17.38 -30.93 51.53
C PRO A 44 -18.13 -32.19 50.95
N LEU A 45 -17.40 -32.90 50.06
CA LEU A 45 -17.39 -34.30 49.54
C LEU A 45 -18.53 -35.33 49.80
N ALA A 46 -18.95 -36.05 48.74
CA ALA A 46 -18.72 -37.51 48.55
C ALA A 46 -19.20 -38.10 47.18
N SER A 47 -18.42 -39.07 46.68
CA SER A 47 -18.68 -40.18 45.72
C SER A 47 -19.00 -39.94 44.21
N GLU A 48 -18.06 -40.39 43.36
CA GLU A 48 -18.13 -40.66 41.90
C GLU A 48 -19.04 -41.89 41.56
N PRO A 49 -19.18 -42.36 40.29
CA PRO A 49 -18.85 -41.80 38.95
C PRO A 49 -20.04 -41.85 37.96
N ASN A 50 -20.16 -40.86 37.06
CA ASN A 50 -20.67 -41.06 35.69
C ASN A 50 -20.59 -39.75 34.90
N ARG A 51 -19.83 -39.76 33.79
CA ARG A 51 -19.74 -38.64 32.85
C ARG A 51 -20.79 -38.78 31.75
N PRO A 52 -21.76 -37.87 31.64
CA PRO A 52 -22.29 -37.42 30.37
C PRO A 52 -21.61 -36.10 29.98
N LEU A 53 -21.03 -36.07 28.78
CA LEU A 53 -20.46 -34.90 28.12
C LEU A 53 -21.60 -33.91 27.78
N SER A 54 -21.79 -32.88 28.60
CA SER A 54 -22.54 -31.68 28.21
C SER A 54 -21.56 -30.65 27.61
N ALA A 55 -21.33 -30.76 26.29
CA ALA A 55 -20.64 -29.74 25.53
C ALA A 55 -21.55 -28.51 25.41
N SER A 56 -21.30 -27.52 26.26
CA SER A 56 -21.74 -26.16 26.07
C SER A 56 -20.94 -25.57 24.90
N PHE A 57 -21.65 -25.19 23.83
CA PHE A 57 -21.10 -24.46 22.69
C PHE A 57 -20.50 -23.13 23.18
N THR A 58 -19.19 -23.15 23.43
CA THR A 58 -18.35 -21.96 23.49
C THR A 58 -17.64 -21.85 22.15
N SER A 59 -17.72 -20.67 21.55
CA SER A 59 -17.08 -20.33 20.28
C SER A 59 -15.57 -20.58 20.35
N ALA A 60 -15.13 -21.72 19.83
CA ALA A 60 -13.73 -22.01 19.58
C ALA A 60 -13.26 -21.24 18.33
N SER A 61 -13.16 -19.91 18.43
CA SER A 61 -12.44 -19.06 17.49
C SER A 61 -10.99 -18.83 17.96
N HIS A 62 -10.35 -19.89 18.42
CA HIS A 62 -8.91 -19.94 18.70
C HIS A 62 -8.32 -21.17 18.03
N LEU A 63 -8.27 -21.14 16.70
CA LEU A 63 -7.19 -21.81 15.99
C LEU A 63 -5.90 -21.10 16.40
N GLU A 64 -5.01 -21.83 17.06
CA GLU A 64 -3.66 -21.39 17.40
C GLU A 64 -3.01 -20.71 16.18
N PRO A 65 -2.30 -19.59 16.36
CA PRO A 65 -1.45 -19.08 15.30
C PRO A 65 -0.42 -20.18 14.98
N LEU A 66 -0.43 -20.66 13.74
CA LEU A 66 0.65 -21.48 13.17
C LEU A 66 1.98 -20.93 13.70
N ARG A 67 2.69 -21.75 14.47
CA ARG A 67 3.98 -21.38 15.06
C ARG A 67 4.85 -20.79 13.96
N PRO A 68 5.38 -19.56 14.12
CA PRO A 68 6.35 -19.06 13.16
C PRO A 68 7.51 -20.06 13.12
N ALA A 69 7.93 -20.43 11.91
CA ALA A 69 9.13 -21.23 11.68
C ALA A 69 10.25 -20.75 12.61
N ALA A 70 10.95 -21.70 13.24
CA ALA A 70 11.94 -21.47 14.28
C ALA A 70 12.78 -20.21 14.01
N ARG A 71 12.76 -19.26 14.95
CA ARG A 71 13.60 -18.06 14.91
C ARG A 71 15.05 -18.48 14.71
N PRO A 72 15.82 -17.86 13.79
CA PRO A 72 17.26 -18.02 13.81
C PRO A 72 17.79 -17.59 15.18
N LYS A 73 18.69 -18.39 15.76
CA LYS A 73 19.30 -18.18 17.08
C LYS A 73 19.72 -16.72 17.23
N ALA A 74 19.38 -16.13 18.38
CA ALA A 74 19.73 -14.77 18.73
C ALA A 74 21.22 -14.51 18.46
N ALA A 75 21.50 -13.41 17.74
CA ALA A 75 22.86 -12.92 17.56
C ALA A 75 23.48 -12.65 18.93
N LEU A 76 24.47 -13.45 19.31
CA LEU A 76 25.37 -13.18 20.43
C LEU A 76 26.06 -11.82 20.17
N ARG A 77 25.82 -10.85 21.06
CA ARG A 77 26.56 -9.59 21.11
C ARG A 77 27.94 -9.85 21.70
N ASN A 78 29.00 -9.34 21.06
CA ASN A 78 30.30 -9.18 21.72
C ASN A 78 30.27 -8.02 22.73
N ARG A 79 31.13 -8.12 23.76
CA ARG A 79 31.16 -7.26 24.95
C ARG A 79 31.58 -5.80 24.73
N ASP A 80 32.07 -5.43 23.54
CA ASP A 80 32.79 -4.14 23.36
C ASP A 80 32.09 -3.10 22.47
N GLY A 81 30.76 -3.06 22.42
CA GLY A 81 30.00 -1.87 22.00
C GLY A 81 30.16 -1.36 20.56
N GLY A 82 31.04 -1.92 19.73
CA GLY A 82 31.18 -1.61 18.31
C GLY A 82 30.30 -2.52 17.45
N TYR A 83 29.69 -1.97 16.39
CA TYR A 83 29.09 -2.78 15.33
C TYR A 83 30.23 -3.52 14.61
N ALA A 84 30.55 -4.73 15.08
CA ALA A 84 31.23 -5.69 14.23
C ALA A 84 30.29 -5.98 13.06
N ILE A 85 30.59 -5.38 11.90
CA ILE A 85 30.07 -5.86 10.63
C ILE A 85 30.73 -7.23 10.43
N HIS A 86 30.20 -8.25 11.12
CA HIS A 86 30.28 -9.58 10.56
C HIS A 86 29.67 -9.44 9.17
N ALA A 87 30.47 -9.73 8.14
CA ALA A 87 29.98 -9.98 6.80
C ALA A 87 29.10 -11.24 6.85
N GLN A 88 27.96 -11.17 7.55
CA GLN A 88 26.84 -12.05 7.33
C GLN A 88 26.45 -11.87 5.87
N ASN A 89 26.19 -12.98 5.18
CA ASN A 89 25.74 -13.00 3.79
C ASN A 89 24.50 -12.11 3.64
N MET A 90 24.69 -10.82 3.34
CA MET A 90 23.55 -9.93 3.07
C MET A 90 22.83 -10.53 1.87
N SER A 91 21.61 -10.98 2.11
CA SER A 91 20.74 -11.50 1.06
C SER A 91 19.94 -10.33 0.51
N SER A 92 19.77 -10.29 -0.80
CA SER A 92 18.80 -9.38 -1.40
C SER A 92 18.10 -10.04 -2.55
N HIS A 93 16.78 -9.84 -2.64
CA HIS A 93 15.98 -10.34 -3.75
C HIS A 93 14.90 -9.33 -4.11
N VAL A 94 14.54 -9.29 -5.38
CA VAL A 94 13.36 -8.57 -5.88
C VAL A 94 12.23 -9.57 -6.03
N GLN A 95 11.04 -9.22 -5.56
CA GLN A 95 9.84 -10.02 -5.70
C GLN A 95 8.74 -9.21 -6.36
N ILE A 96 8.05 -9.81 -7.34
CA ILE A 96 6.83 -9.22 -7.90
C ILE A 96 5.71 -9.43 -6.88
N VAL A 97 5.16 -8.34 -6.34
CA VAL A 97 4.11 -8.38 -5.29
C VAL A 97 2.72 -8.08 -5.83
N ALA A 98 2.63 -7.46 -7.00
CA ALA A 98 1.38 -7.24 -7.73
C ALA A 98 1.69 -7.16 -9.23
N THR A 99 0.74 -7.64 -10.04
CA THR A 99 0.72 -7.51 -11.49
C THR A 99 -0.60 -6.83 -11.89
N PRO A 100 -0.70 -6.25 -13.10
CA PRO A 100 -1.95 -5.68 -13.60
C PRO A 100 -3.08 -6.72 -13.59
N THR A 101 -4.14 -6.43 -12.84
CA THR A 101 -5.39 -7.19 -12.74
C THR A 101 -6.54 -6.22 -12.46
N ALA A 102 -7.79 -6.69 -12.45
CA ALA A 102 -8.92 -5.88 -12.03
C ALA A 102 -8.80 -5.40 -10.56
N ASP A 103 -8.11 -6.15 -9.69
CA ASP A 103 -7.89 -5.77 -8.28
C ASP A 103 -6.78 -4.74 -8.09
N THR A 104 -5.80 -4.72 -8.99
CA THR A 104 -4.58 -3.92 -8.92
C THR A 104 -4.17 -3.53 -10.33
N ALA A 105 -4.52 -2.33 -10.79
CA ALA A 105 -4.32 -1.92 -12.19
C ALA A 105 -2.84 -1.86 -12.63
N GLY A 106 -1.91 -1.83 -11.69
CA GLY A 106 -0.49 -1.67 -11.96
C GLY A 106 0.38 -2.82 -11.41
N ALA A 107 1.66 -2.80 -11.77
CA ALA A 107 2.67 -3.73 -11.28
C ALA A 107 3.48 -3.13 -10.12
N GLY A 108 3.71 -3.93 -9.08
CA GLY A 108 4.50 -3.56 -7.90
C GLY A 108 5.59 -4.58 -7.62
N LEU A 109 6.79 -4.07 -7.30
CA LEU A 109 7.98 -4.85 -6.99
C LEU A 109 8.45 -4.50 -5.57
N LEU A 110 8.86 -5.51 -4.81
CA LEU A 110 9.44 -5.32 -3.49
C LEU A 110 10.89 -5.80 -3.53
N LEU A 111 11.83 -4.91 -3.25
CA LEU A 111 13.24 -5.25 -3.04
C LEU A 111 13.45 -5.52 -1.55
N HIS A 112 13.86 -6.75 -1.24
CA HIS A 112 14.05 -7.24 0.12
C HIS A 112 15.53 -7.20 0.49
N PHE A 113 15.79 -6.71 1.70
CA PHE A 113 16.98 -6.95 2.50
C PHE A 113 16.54 -7.51 3.86
N ASP A 114 17.49 -8.00 4.65
CA ASP A 114 17.21 -8.65 5.94
C ASP A 114 16.34 -7.78 6.89
N HIS A 115 16.60 -6.47 6.88
CA HIS A 115 15.95 -5.50 7.78
C HIS A 115 15.24 -4.34 7.08
N ARG A 116 15.29 -4.26 5.75
CA ARG A 116 14.73 -3.14 4.99
C ARG A 116 14.06 -3.64 3.72
N ARG A 117 13.04 -2.91 3.28
CA ARG A 117 12.37 -3.14 2.00
C ARG A 117 12.22 -1.85 1.24
N TYR A 118 12.22 -1.94 -0.08
CA TYR A 118 11.95 -0.82 -0.97
C TYR A 118 10.91 -1.24 -1.99
N HIS A 119 9.94 -0.38 -2.24
CA HIS A 119 8.95 -0.60 -3.29
C HIS A 119 9.41 0.06 -4.58
N PHE A 120 9.27 -0.63 -5.70
CA PHE A 120 9.46 -0.11 -7.05
C PHE A 120 8.26 -0.45 -7.94
N GLY A 121 8.09 0.29 -9.03
CA GLY A 121 6.97 0.10 -9.96
C GLY A 121 5.83 1.07 -9.68
N THR A 122 4.66 0.79 -10.23
CA THR A 122 3.46 1.60 -9.96
C THR A 122 2.94 1.30 -8.55
N LEU A 123 2.34 2.30 -7.91
CA LEU A 123 1.67 2.18 -6.61
C LEU A 123 0.15 2.29 -6.78
N ALA A 124 -0.40 1.38 -7.59
CA ALA A 124 -1.82 1.31 -7.85
C ALA A 124 -2.61 0.98 -6.57
N GLN A 125 -3.92 1.24 -6.60
CA GLN A 125 -4.80 0.87 -5.50
C GLN A 125 -4.74 -0.63 -5.20
N GLY A 126 -4.89 -0.99 -3.93
CA GLY A 126 -4.83 -2.38 -3.49
C GLY A 126 -3.41 -2.95 -3.35
N THR A 127 -2.36 -2.24 -3.78
CA THR A 127 -0.97 -2.71 -3.69
C THR A 127 -0.56 -3.02 -2.23
N GLN A 128 -0.93 -2.18 -1.27
CA GLN A 128 -0.66 -2.43 0.15
C GLN A 128 -1.39 -3.68 0.68
N ARG A 129 -2.61 -3.94 0.17
CA ARG A 129 -3.37 -5.15 0.51
C ARG A 129 -2.71 -6.38 -0.11
N ALA A 130 -2.26 -6.29 -1.36
CA ALA A 130 -1.53 -7.34 -2.07
C ALA A 130 -0.20 -7.70 -1.35
N ILE A 131 0.53 -6.71 -0.84
CA ILE A 131 1.74 -6.95 -0.03
C ILE A 131 1.39 -7.64 1.31
N SER A 132 0.36 -7.15 2.00
CA SER A 132 -0.06 -7.70 3.31
C SER A 132 -0.61 -9.11 3.21
N GLN A 133 -1.35 -9.40 2.15
CA GLN A 133 -1.88 -10.73 1.80
C GLN A 133 -0.80 -11.81 1.81
N ARG A 134 0.40 -11.44 1.34
CA ARG A 134 1.58 -12.30 1.20
C ARG A 134 2.47 -12.33 2.45
N GLY A 135 1.98 -11.78 3.57
CA GLY A 135 2.68 -11.76 4.85
C GLY A 135 3.91 -10.84 4.88
N HIS A 136 4.07 -9.95 3.90
CA HIS A 136 5.17 -9.01 3.88
C HIS A 136 4.87 -7.81 4.78
N SER A 137 5.61 -7.68 5.87
CA SER A 137 5.45 -6.55 6.79
C SER A 137 5.83 -5.22 6.12
N LEU A 138 4.84 -4.32 6.04
CA LEU A 138 4.99 -2.94 5.58
C LEU A 138 5.76 -2.04 6.56
N ALA A 139 5.90 -2.42 7.84
CA ALA A 139 6.74 -1.68 8.78
C ALA A 139 8.23 -1.66 8.38
N LYS A 140 8.69 -2.68 7.63
CA LYS A 140 10.07 -2.70 7.07
C LYS A 140 10.22 -1.86 5.80
N LEU A 141 9.12 -1.38 5.18
CA LEU A 141 9.15 -0.59 3.95
C LEU A 141 9.77 0.79 4.22
N ASP A 142 10.93 1.05 3.64
CA ASP A 142 11.74 2.25 3.89
C ASP A 142 11.42 3.36 2.91
N LYS A 143 11.47 3.04 1.62
CA LYS A 143 11.20 4.01 0.55
C LYS A 143 10.33 3.40 -0.54
N ILE A 144 9.62 4.28 -1.22
CA ILE A 144 8.82 3.96 -2.38
C ILE A 144 9.37 4.73 -3.57
N PHE A 145 9.61 4.02 -4.67
CA PHE A 145 9.99 4.57 -5.97
C PHE A 145 8.87 4.27 -6.96
N ILE A 146 8.11 5.29 -7.33
CA ILE A 146 6.95 5.19 -8.22
C ILE A 146 7.44 5.32 -9.66
N ALA A 147 7.33 4.23 -10.41
CA ALA A 147 7.58 4.20 -11.85
C ALA A 147 6.30 4.57 -12.61
N GLY A 148 6.46 5.04 -13.84
CA GLY A 148 5.36 5.49 -14.67
C GLY A 148 5.06 6.98 -14.50
N GLU A 149 3.97 7.42 -15.11
CA GLU A 149 3.38 8.73 -14.85
C GLU A 149 2.78 8.80 -13.44
N VAL A 150 2.68 10.00 -12.88
CA VAL A 150 1.92 10.24 -11.66
C VAL A 150 0.48 10.59 -12.00
N ASN A 151 -0.39 9.58 -11.94
CA ASN A 151 -1.83 9.72 -12.10
C ASN A 151 -2.57 8.81 -11.09
N TRP A 152 -3.90 8.86 -11.06
CA TRP A 152 -4.66 8.12 -10.06
C TRP A 152 -4.65 6.59 -10.25
N GLU A 153 -4.37 6.11 -11.46
CA GLU A 153 -4.25 4.67 -11.73
C GLU A 153 -2.92 4.13 -11.21
N THR A 154 -1.83 4.87 -11.45
CA THR A 154 -0.48 4.49 -11.05
C THR A 154 -0.14 4.82 -9.60
N THR A 155 -0.77 5.83 -8.99
CA THR A 155 -0.42 6.32 -7.65
C THR A 155 -1.57 6.34 -6.65
N GLY A 156 -2.77 5.91 -7.06
CA GLY A 156 -3.96 5.95 -6.20
C GLY A 156 -3.85 5.12 -4.91
N GLY A 157 -2.92 4.17 -4.84
CA GLY A 157 -2.61 3.39 -3.63
C GLY A 157 -1.68 4.11 -2.64
N MET A 158 -1.12 5.26 -3.00
CA MET A 158 -0.14 5.99 -2.18
C MET A 158 -0.68 6.36 -0.80
N LEU A 159 -1.90 6.90 -0.75
CA LEU A 159 -2.52 7.35 0.50
C LEU A 159 -2.84 6.15 1.42
N GLY A 160 -3.37 5.06 0.86
CA GLY A 160 -3.61 3.82 1.61
C GLY A 160 -2.32 3.18 2.11
N MET A 161 -1.27 3.21 1.30
CA MET A 161 0.07 2.73 1.68
C MET A 161 0.64 3.55 2.85
N MET A 162 0.58 4.88 2.79
CA MET A 162 1.04 5.76 3.88
C MET A 162 0.33 5.46 5.20
N LEU A 163 -1.00 5.31 5.16
CA LEU A 163 -1.79 4.97 6.35
C LEU A 163 -1.38 3.60 6.93
N THR A 164 -1.24 2.60 6.06
CA THR A 164 -0.89 1.24 6.46
C THR A 164 0.51 1.14 7.06
N VAL A 165 1.49 1.83 6.47
CA VAL A 165 2.87 1.88 7.01
C VAL A 165 2.88 2.59 8.36
N ALA A 166 2.14 3.69 8.52
CA ALA A 166 2.03 4.41 9.78
C ALA A 166 1.44 3.54 10.89
N ASP A 167 0.36 2.81 10.61
CA ASP A 167 -0.26 1.88 11.59
C ASP A 167 0.69 0.73 11.94
N GLY A 168 1.42 0.19 10.96
CA GLY A 168 2.45 -0.82 11.20
C GLY A 168 3.59 -0.33 12.09
N LEU A 169 4.05 0.91 11.91
CA LEU A 169 5.07 1.52 12.77
C LEU A 169 4.55 1.80 14.18
N ALA A 170 3.31 2.24 14.31
CA ALA A 170 2.67 2.46 15.62
C ALA A 170 2.56 1.15 16.41
N ALA A 171 2.18 0.04 15.76
CA ALA A 171 2.14 -1.28 16.37
C ALA A 171 3.54 -1.72 16.85
N VAL A 172 4.58 -1.56 16.02
CA VAL A 172 5.97 -1.85 16.40
C VAL A 172 6.42 -1.01 17.60
N ALA A 173 6.08 0.28 17.64
CA ALA A 173 6.41 1.15 18.77
C ALA A 173 5.75 0.67 20.07
N GLN A 174 4.50 0.21 20.01
CA GLN A 174 3.80 -0.34 21.15
C GLN A 174 4.43 -1.66 21.64
N ASP A 175 4.82 -2.55 20.71
CA ASP A 175 5.50 -3.81 21.06
C ASP A 175 6.88 -3.57 21.71
N VAL A 176 7.64 -2.59 21.21
CA VAL A 176 8.91 -2.18 21.81
C VAL A 176 8.69 -1.65 23.21
N LYS A 177 7.65 -0.85 23.43
CA LYS A 177 7.29 -0.34 24.77
C LYS A 177 6.98 -1.48 25.73
N ASN A 178 6.09 -2.41 25.34
CA ASN A 178 5.74 -3.58 26.15
C ASN A 178 6.98 -4.42 26.48
N SER A 179 7.87 -4.61 25.49
CA SER A 179 9.14 -5.33 25.67
C SER A 179 10.10 -4.60 26.61
N ASN A 180 10.16 -3.27 26.54
CA ASN A 180 11.01 -2.47 27.42
C ASN A 180 10.52 -2.44 28.86
N GLU A 181 9.20 -2.48 29.09
CA GLU A 181 8.64 -2.63 30.43
C GLU A 181 9.06 -3.95 31.08
N ALA A 182 9.05 -5.06 30.33
CA ALA A 182 9.58 -6.34 30.80
C ALA A 182 11.10 -6.27 31.04
N ARG A 183 11.86 -5.68 30.10
CA ARG A 183 13.33 -5.56 30.22
C ARG A 183 13.76 -4.69 31.40
N ARG A 184 13.02 -3.63 31.74
CA ARG A 184 13.26 -2.81 32.94
C ARG A 184 13.16 -3.63 34.21
N LYS A 185 12.12 -4.48 34.32
CA LYS A 185 11.95 -5.39 35.47
C LYS A 185 13.10 -6.39 35.60
N GLU A 186 13.69 -6.78 34.47
CA GLU A 186 14.84 -7.71 34.42
C GLU A 186 16.21 -7.01 34.48
N GLY A 187 16.28 -5.69 34.67
CA GLY A 187 17.54 -4.93 34.66
C GLY A 187 18.26 -4.92 33.31
N LYS A 188 17.57 -5.27 32.21
CA LYS A 188 18.14 -5.33 30.86
C LYS A 188 18.03 -3.98 30.16
N ARG A 189 19.04 -3.66 29.35
CA ARG A 189 19.05 -2.45 28.49
C ARG A 189 17.85 -2.44 27.55
N GLU A 190 17.18 -1.29 27.46
CA GLU A 190 16.03 -1.02 26.60
C GLU A 190 16.38 -1.11 25.10
N ILE A 191 15.36 -1.45 24.32
CA ILE A 191 15.35 -1.45 22.86
C ILE A 191 14.91 -0.06 22.39
N ALA A 192 15.64 0.54 21.46
CA ALA A 192 15.24 1.80 20.86
C ALA A 192 13.99 1.61 19.98
N THR A 193 13.04 2.53 20.09
CA THR A 193 11.92 2.58 19.14
C THR A 193 12.44 3.07 17.79
N PRO A 194 12.15 2.38 16.68
CA PRO A 194 12.56 2.83 15.35
C PRO A 194 11.97 4.20 15.04
N ASN A 195 12.81 5.20 14.82
CA ASN A 195 12.39 6.48 14.25
C ASN A 195 12.63 6.43 12.74
N LYS A 196 11.54 6.41 11.98
CA LYS A 196 11.59 6.18 10.53
C LYS A 196 10.86 7.30 9.80
N THR A 197 11.55 7.91 8.85
CA THR A 197 10.94 8.83 7.87
C THR A 197 10.49 8.00 6.68
N PHE A 198 9.25 8.20 6.24
CA PHE A 198 8.72 7.52 5.07
C PHE A 198 8.92 8.40 3.84
N GLU A 199 9.78 7.95 2.93
CA GLU A 199 10.14 8.72 1.73
C GLU A 199 9.49 8.11 0.48
N ILE A 200 8.81 8.96 -0.30
CA ILE A 200 8.12 8.62 -1.54
C ILE A 200 8.76 9.43 -2.67
N PHE A 201 9.21 8.72 -3.69
CA PHE A 201 9.86 9.28 -4.87
C PHE A 201 8.97 8.98 -6.07
N GLY A 202 8.62 10.00 -6.84
CA GLY A 202 7.80 9.84 -8.04
C GLY A 202 7.89 11.08 -8.92
N GLY A 203 7.26 11.07 -10.09
CA GLY A 203 7.32 12.17 -11.05
C GLY A 203 6.64 13.45 -10.55
N LYS A 204 6.45 14.40 -11.48
CA LYS A 204 5.70 15.64 -11.25
C LYS A 204 4.35 15.33 -10.59
N ASN A 205 3.96 16.11 -9.59
CA ASN A 205 2.73 15.99 -8.80
C ASN A 205 2.76 14.96 -7.66
N THR A 206 3.89 14.33 -7.33
CA THR A 206 3.97 13.38 -6.21
C THR A 206 3.69 14.07 -4.87
N ALA A 207 4.40 15.16 -4.58
CA ALA A 207 4.21 16.00 -3.41
C ALA A 207 2.86 16.72 -3.44
N HIS A 208 2.41 17.15 -4.62
CA HIS A 208 1.09 17.74 -4.78
C HIS A 208 -0.01 16.75 -4.36
N THR A 209 0.09 15.48 -4.77
CA THR A 209 -0.83 14.41 -4.40
C THR A 209 -0.86 14.19 -2.89
N VAL A 210 0.31 14.15 -2.23
CA VAL A 210 0.37 14.06 -0.75
C VAL A 210 -0.25 15.29 -0.09
N ALA A 211 -0.06 16.49 -0.66
CA ALA A 211 -0.62 17.72 -0.14
C ALA A 211 -2.15 17.79 -0.26
N THR A 212 -2.78 17.15 -1.27
CA THR A 212 -4.26 17.06 -1.33
C THR A 212 -4.84 16.29 -0.15
N ALA A 213 -4.08 15.36 0.42
CA ALA A 213 -4.52 14.52 1.53
C ALA A 213 -4.39 15.16 2.92
N ARG A 214 -3.83 16.37 3.01
CA ARG A 214 -3.48 17.05 4.28
C ARG A 214 -4.64 17.22 5.28
N ASN A 215 -5.87 17.29 4.77
CA ASN A 215 -7.08 17.53 5.55
C ASN A 215 -7.63 16.27 6.23
N PHE A 216 -7.30 15.08 5.72
CA PHE A 216 -7.84 13.81 6.22
C PHE A 216 -6.76 12.78 6.58
N ILE A 217 -5.50 13.03 6.24
CA ILE A 217 -4.34 12.27 6.74
C ILE A 217 -3.57 13.13 7.73
N PHE A 218 -3.53 12.65 8.98
CA PHE A 218 -2.73 13.24 10.05
C PHE A 218 -2.08 12.13 10.88
N ARG A 219 -0.74 12.08 10.89
CA ARG A 219 0.03 11.07 11.64
C ARG A 219 1.17 11.73 12.39
N THR A 220 1.29 11.40 13.67
CA THR A 220 2.18 12.08 14.63
C THR A 220 3.54 11.41 14.78
N GLY A 221 3.66 10.15 14.38
CA GLY A 221 4.85 9.29 14.61
C GLY A 221 5.59 8.86 13.35
N MET A 222 5.28 9.42 12.18
CA MET A 222 5.91 9.07 10.91
C MET A 222 6.02 10.30 10.01
N PRO A 223 7.15 11.01 10.00
CA PRO A 223 7.39 12.09 9.06
C PRO A 223 7.32 11.57 7.63
N ILE A 224 6.61 12.28 6.75
CA ILE A 224 6.45 11.92 5.34
C ILE A 224 7.25 12.90 4.49
N LYS A 225 8.07 12.37 3.58
CA LYS A 225 8.80 13.14 2.59
C LYS A 225 8.42 12.66 1.19
N ALA A 226 7.61 13.44 0.49
CA ALA A 226 7.37 13.25 -0.93
C ALA A 226 8.40 14.05 -1.73
N VAL A 227 9.00 13.42 -2.74
CA VAL A 227 10.03 14.01 -3.58
C VAL A 227 9.57 13.93 -5.03
N ASP A 228 9.27 15.10 -5.60
CA ASP A 228 9.03 15.25 -7.03
C ASP A 228 10.38 15.15 -7.74
N LEU A 229 10.45 14.12 -8.56
CA LEU A 229 11.60 13.77 -9.34
C LEU A 229 11.50 14.51 -10.68
N THR A 230 11.95 15.77 -10.70
CA THR A 230 11.90 16.66 -11.87
C THR A 230 13.23 16.86 -12.62
N LEU A 231 14.40 16.60 -12.00
CA LEU A 231 15.74 16.76 -12.58
C LEU A 231 16.69 15.56 -12.29
N ASP A 232 17.54 15.16 -13.24
CA ASP A 232 18.64 14.20 -12.96
C ASP A 232 19.68 14.87 -12.03
N PRO A 233 19.89 14.37 -10.80
CA PRO A 233 20.86 14.96 -9.87
C PRO A 233 22.33 14.76 -10.27
N ARG A 234 22.63 14.07 -11.38
CA ARG A 234 23.97 13.88 -11.94
C ARG A 234 24.34 14.92 -13.01
N ALA A 235 23.35 15.56 -13.63
CA ALA A 235 23.60 16.63 -14.58
C ALA A 235 24.03 17.88 -13.79
N ALA A 236 25.18 18.48 -14.12
CA ALA A 236 25.43 19.87 -13.75
C ALA A 236 24.23 20.71 -14.21
N PRO A 237 23.77 21.72 -13.43
CA PRO A 237 22.52 22.41 -13.74
C PRO A 237 22.63 23.07 -15.12
N PRO A 238 21.81 22.68 -16.11
CA PRO A 238 21.67 23.46 -17.32
C PRO A 238 20.62 24.57 -17.07
N PRO A 239 20.74 25.72 -17.75
CA PRO A 239 19.71 26.74 -17.73
C PRO A 239 18.48 26.24 -18.52
N GLN A 240 17.32 26.25 -17.87
CA GLN A 240 15.96 26.23 -18.46
C GLN A 240 15.45 24.94 -19.14
N PRO A 241 14.10 24.83 -19.31
CA PRO A 241 13.33 23.63 -18.99
C PRO A 241 13.06 22.73 -20.21
N ASP A 242 12.39 21.61 -19.92
CA ASP A 242 11.79 20.63 -20.81
C ASP A 242 12.60 19.34 -21.02
N ALA A 243 11.85 18.27 -21.27
CA ALA A 243 12.21 16.85 -21.41
C ALA A 243 12.58 16.08 -20.11
N ALA A 244 11.80 15.00 -19.90
CA ALA A 244 11.79 14.00 -18.80
C ALA A 244 13.19 13.48 -18.36
N ARG A 245 13.36 12.99 -17.11
CA ARG A 245 14.70 12.79 -16.48
C ARG A 245 14.74 11.61 -15.49
N LEU A 246 15.89 10.90 -15.39
CA LEU A 246 16.12 9.67 -14.60
C LEU A 246 16.70 9.95 -13.20
N PHE A 247 16.42 9.10 -12.20
CA PHE A 247 16.81 9.32 -10.79
C PHE A 247 17.78 8.28 -10.24
N LYS A 248 18.96 8.75 -9.84
CA LYS A 248 19.86 8.03 -8.92
C LYS A 248 19.58 8.49 -7.49
N ALA A 249 18.87 7.68 -6.71
CA ALA A 249 18.62 7.99 -5.30
C ALA A 249 19.92 7.94 -4.48
N ARG A 250 20.58 9.09 -4.30
CA ARG A 250 21.62 9.25 -3.27
C ARG A 250 20.94 9.45 -1.92
N LEU A 251 21.02 8.42 -1.07
CA LEU A 251 20.66 8.44 0.34
C LEU A 251 21.57 9.42 1.09
N GLY A 252 21.09 10.63 1.36
CA GLY A 252 21.78 11.57 2.24
C GLY A 252 21.79 13.00 1.69
N GLY A 253 20.74 13.74 1.95
CA GLY A 253 20.66 15.19 1.73
C GLY A 253 19.56 15.76 2.62
N ARG A 254 19.94 16.64 3.55
CA ARG A 254 18.99 17.44 4.35
C ARG A 254 18.37 18.53 3.46
N HIS A 255 17.29 19.15 3.95
CA HIS A 255 16.40 20.18 3.34
C HIS A 255 15.15 19.57 2.65
N HIS A 256 13.88 19.96 2.91
CA HIS A 256 13.25 21.00 3.74
C HIS A 256 12.13 20.40 4.64
N LEU A 257 11.68 21.17 5.65
CA LEU A 257 10.76 20.81 6.76
C LEU A 257 9.68 19.77 6.41
N GLY A 258 9.86 18.54 6.92
CA GLY A 258 8.86 17.47 6.79
C GLY A 258 7.60 17.76 7.58
N ASP A 259 6.45 17.33 7.06
CA ASP A 259 5.19 17.34 7.79
C ASP A 259 5.28 16.43 9.01
N GLY A 260 5.10 17.00 10.20
CA GLY A 260 5.27 16.30 11.47
C GLY A 260 4.93 17.16 12.67
N LEU A 261 4.92 16.54 13.84
CA LEU A 261 4.80 17.26 15.11
C LEU A 261 6.18 17.74 15.58
N PHE A 262 6.28 19.03 15.86
CA PHE A 262 7.50 19.67 16.35
C PHE A 262 7.28 20.20 17.76
N GLU A 263 8.29 20.03 18.60
CA GLU A 263 8.30 20.61 19.94
C GLU A 263 8.39 22.14 19.81
N THR A 264 7.51 22.85 20.50
CA THR A 264 7.40 24.32 20.52
C THR A 264 6.85 24.72 21.88
N LYS A 265 7.23 25.88 22.43
CA LYS A 265 6.65 26.39 23.68
C LYS A 265 5.20 26.78 23.44
N LEU A 266 4.29 26.47 24.37
CA LEU A 266 2.87 26.77 24.22
C LEU A 266 2.61 28.26 23.92
N ALA A 267 3.37 29.16 24.53
CA ALA A 267 3.30 30.59 24.29
C ALA A 267 3.64 31.00 22.84
N ASP A 268 4.53 30.26 22.17
CA ASP A 268 5.00 30.55 20.80
C ASP A 268 4.12 29.89 19.73
N VAL A 269 3.06 29.19 20.15
CA VAL A 269 2.12 28.56 19.24
C VAL A 269 1.24 29.64 18.64
N GLN A 270 1.43 29.92 17.36
CA GLN A 270 0.50 30.76 16.59
C GLN A 270 -0.91 30.07 16.60
N MET A 271 -2.00 30.76 16.28
CA MET A 271 -3.33 30.13 16.22
C MET A 271 -3.96 30.38 14.84
N PRO A 272 -4.86 29.51 14.33
CA PRO A 272 -5.44 28.31 14.96
C PRO A 272 -4.62 27.03 14.72
N ALA A 273 -3.96 26.49 15.74
CA ALA A 273 -3.25 25.22 15.67
C ALA A 273 -3.90 24.14 16.55
N LYS A 274 -3.85 22.88 16.08
CA LYS A 274 -4.09 21.72 16.97
C LYS A 274 -2.83 21.50 17.79
N ILE A 275 -2.97 21.59 19.10
CA ILE A 275 -1.88 21.48 20.07
C ILE A 275 -1.92 20.10 20.71
N PHE A 276 -0.76 19.47 20.85
CA PHE A 276 -0.62 18.18 21.50
C PHE A 276 0.41 18.24 22.62
N ILE A 277 0.28 17.37 23.62
CA ILE A 277 1.25 17.19 24.70
C ILE A 277 1.69 15.73 24.74
N ARG A 278 2.92 15.49 25.21
CA ARG A 278 3.45 14.14 25.43
C ARG A 278 3.35 13.80 26.92
N GLU A 279 2.41 12.94 27.29
CA GLU A 279 2.25 12.40 28.65
C GLU A 279 2.57 10.91 28.66
N ASN A 280 3.52 10.46 29.50
CA ASN A 280 3.89 9.04 29.62
C ASN A 280 4.22 8.36 28.26
N GLY A 281 4.80 9.13 27.33
CA GLY A 281 5.12 8.72 25.97
C GLY A 281 3.95 8.74 24.98
N HIS A 282 2.73 9.07 25.41
CA HIS A 282 1.55 9.19 24.54
C HIS A 282 1.30 10.65 24.15
N ILE A 283 0.99 10.85 22.87
CA ILE A 283 0.61 12.15 22.34
C ILE A 283 -0.90 12.32 22.51
N LYS A 284 -1.32 13.27 23.34
CA LYS A 284 -2.73 13.62 23.55
C LYS A 284 -3.00 15.04 23.09
N LYS A 285 -4.23 15.32 22.67
CA LYS A 285 -4.67 16.68 22.38
C LYS A 285 -4.62 17.52 23.66
N TYR A 286 -3.98 18.68 23.60
CA TYR A 286 -4.02 19.65 24.67
C TYR A 286 -5.38 20.36 24.66
N ASN A 287 -6.06 20.35 25.81
CA ASN A 287 -7.39 20.97 25.98
C ASN A 287 -7.37 22.16 26.96
N GLY A 288 -6.18 22.60 27.40
CA GLY A 288 -6.04 23.74 28.30
C GLY A 288 -6.06 25.10 27.58
N PRO A 289 -5.84 26.20 28.32
CA PRO A 289 -5.83 27.55 27.77
C PRO A 289 -4.72 27.73 26.72
N THR A 290 -5.06 28.39 25.61
CA THR A 290 -4.15 28.61 24.48
C THR A 290 -3.76 30.09 24.39
N PRO A 291 -2.73 30.47 23.60
CA PRO A 291 -2.41 31.88 23.36
C PRO A 291 -3.56 32.73 22.81
N SER A 292 -4.60 32.11 22.24
CA SER A 292 -5.83 32.79 21.78
C SER A 292 -6.94 32.88 22.84
N THR A 293 -6.78 32.26 24.01
CA THR A 293 -7.77 32.28 25.08
C THR A 293 -7.66 33.60 25.84
N ARG A 294 -8.69 34.45 25.73
CA ARG A 294 -8.76 35.76 26.39
C ARG A 294 -8.70 35.59 27.92
N ASP A 295 -7.87 36.41 28.57
CA ASP A 295 -7.74 36.53 30.04
C ASP A 295 -7.28 35.25 30.77
N ALA A 296 -6.69 34.27 30.07
CA ALA A 296 -6.14 33.06 30.67
C ALA A 296 -4.60 33.07 30.70
N VAL A 297 -4.01 32.73 31.85
CA VAL A 297 -2.56 32.50 31.95
C VAL A 297 -2.22 31.22 31.19
N VAL A 298 -1.42 31.36 30.13
CA VAL A 298 -0.94 30.23 29.33
C VAL A 298 0.20 29.55 30.10
N PRO A 299 0.11 28.25 30.43
CA PRO A 299 1.16 27.56 31.15
C PRO A 299 2.44 27.44 30.32
N ASP A 300 3.62 27.61 30.93
CA ASP A 300 4.91 27.41 30.27
C ASP A 300 5.21 25.90 30.14
N ILE A 301 4.60 25.29 29.12
CA ILE A 301 4.80 23.89 28.78
C ILE A 301 5.29 23.73 27.35
N THR A 302 6.12 22.72 27.13
CA THR A 302 6.49 22.29 25.78
C THR A 302 5.34 21.49 25.19
N VAL A 303 4.87 21.92 24.03
CA VAL A 303 3.80 21.28 23.27
C VAL A 303 4.31 20.84 21.90
N LEU A 304 3.54 19.99 21.27
CA LEU A 304 3.77 19.47 19.94
C LEU A 304 2.77 20.11 18.98
N VAL A 305 3.27 20.78 17.95
CA VAL A 305 2.45 21.43 16.91
C VAL A 305 2.86 20.95 15.54
N ARG A 306 1.89 20.74 14.64
CA ARG A 306 2.15 20.34 13.25
C ARG A 306 2.84 21.49 12.51
N LYS A 307 3.97 21.23 11.86
CA LYS A 307 4.58 22.17 10.89
C LYS A 307 4.67 21.52 9.50
N PRO A 308 4.53 22.28 8.40
CA PRO A 308 4.29 23.73 8.37
C PRO A 308 2.90 24.13 8.90
N TRP A 309 2.85 25.36 9.42
CA TRP A 309 1.71 26.07 10.02
C TRP A 309 0.39 25.81 9.26
N PRO A 310 -0.78 25.70 9.94
CA PRO A 310 -1.77 24.67 9.67
C PRO A 310 -1.98 24.46 8.18
N SER A 311 -1.70 23.25 7.73
CA SER A 311 -2.18 22.74 6.44
C SER A 311 -3.69 22.98 6.24
N ALA A 312 -4.44 23.16 7.33
CA ALA A 312 -5.85 23.54 7.35
C ALA A 312 -6.13 25.02 6.97
N LEU A 313 -5.15 25.92 7.02
CA LEU A 313 -5.24 27.30 6.51
C LEU A 313 -4.83 27.41 5.04
N VAL A 314 -4.12 26.40 4.51
CA VAL A 314 -3.90 26.27 3.08
C VAL A 314 -5.26 25.91 2.47
N THR A 315 -6.00 26.90 2.01
CA THR A 315 -7.29 26.72 1.33
C THR A 315 -7.08 26.12 -0.05
N ASP A 316 -6.05 26.59 -0.73
CA ASP A 316 -5.77 26.28 -2.12
C ASP A 316 -4.37 25.72 -2.29
N LEU A 317 -4.23 24.74 -3.16
CA LEU A 317 -2.93 24.31 -3.65
C LEU A 317 -2.60 25.11 -4.91
N PRO A 318 -1.30 25.33 -5.21
CA PRO A 318 -0.90 25.91 -6.48
C PRO A 318 -1.51 25.11 -7.65
N PRO A 319 -2.00 25.77 -8.71
CA PRO A 319 -2.50 25.06 -9.88
C PRO A 319 -1.41 24.15 -10.43
N THR A 320 -1.80 22.99 -10.95
CA THR A 320 -0.89 22.06 -11.61
C THR A 320 -1.50 21.51 -12.90
N THR A 321 -0.66 20.93 -13.73
CA THR A 321 -1.06 20.22 -14.96
C THR A 321 -0.78 18.73 -14.81
N MET A 322 -1.39 17.92 -15.68
CA MET A 322 -1.14 16.48 -15.70
C MET A 322 0.36 16.19 -15.89
N SER A 323 0.80 15.04 -15.39
CA SER A 323 2.14 14.54 -15.65
C SER A 323 2.16 13.90 -17.03
N ASP A 324 3.10 14.34 -17.85
CA ASP A 324 3.44 13.82 -19.19
C ASP A 324 4.77 13.02 -19.17
N THR A 325 5.33 12.84 -17.97
CA THR A 325 6.63 12.24 -17.76
C THR A 325 6.45 10.89 -17.08
N SER A 326 6.94 9.84 -17.74
CA SER A 326 7.07 8.50 -17.16
C SER A 326 8.45 8.27 -16.55
N LEU A 327 8.50 7.83 -15.29
CA LEU A 327 9.76 7.48 -14.63
C LEU A 327 10.13 6.00 -14.83
N CYS A 328 11.40 5.77 -15.15
CA CYS A 328 12.06 4.47 -15.12
C CYS A 328 13.20 4.47 -14.09
N TYR A 329 13.53 3.29 -13.56
CA TYR A 329 14.59 3.13 -12.56
C TYR A 329 15.59 2.07 -12.97
N ILE A 330 16.87 2.34 -12.71
CA ILE A 330 17.94 1.35 -12.78
C ILE A 330 18.55 1.26 -11.40
N VAL A 331 18.46 0.07 -10.81
CA VAL A 331 18.77 -0.18 -9.41
C VAL A 331 19.95 -1.13 -9.37
N LYS A 332 21.07 -0.67 -8.81
CA LYS A 332 22.28 -1.47 -8.64
C LYS A 332 22.61 -1.60 -7.17
N ASN A 333 22.84 -2.82 -6.72
CA ASN A 333 23.50 -3.03 -5.45
C ASN A 333 24.93 -2.51 -5.52
N ARG A 334 25.48 -2.07 -4.38
CA ARG A 334 26.92 -1.82 -4.31
C ARG A 334 27.66 -3.14 -4.45
N GLY A 335 28.73 -3.13 -5.25
CA GLY A 335 29.68 -4.24 -5.30
C GLY A 335 30.28 -4.50 -3.91
N ARG A 336 30.83 -5.70 -3.74
CA ARG A 336 31.53 -6.09 -2.52
C ARG A 336 33.00 -6.25 -2.80
N ARG A 337 33.83 -5.83 -1.85
CA ARG A 337 35.23 -6.26 -1.82
C ARG A 337 35.29 -7.78 -1.73
N GLY A 338 36.36 -8.36 -2.27
CA GLY A 338 36.65 -9.77 -2.10
C GLY A 338 36.77 -10.15 -0.63
N LYS A 339 36.48 -11.42 -0.35
CA LYS A 339 36.65 -11.97 1.00
C LYS A 339 38.14 -12.18 1.26
N LEU A 340 38.61 -11.75 2.43
CA LEU A 340 39.96 -12.05 2.89
C LEU A 340 40.06 -13.55 3.18
N ASN A 341 41.10 -14.18 2.65
CA ASN A 341 41.55 -15.51 3.01
C ASN A 341 42.55 -15.39 4.18
N PRO A 342 42.10 -15.61 5.44
CA PRO A 342 42.96 -15.38 6.59
C PRO A 342 44.09 -16.42 6.67
N LYS A 343 43.91 -17.60 6.08
CA LYS A 343 44.94 -18.65 6.09
C LYS A 343 46.13 -18.21 5.24
N VAL A 344 45.86 -17.79 4.00
CA VAL A 344 46.90 -17.29 3.08
C VAL A 344 47.60 -16.05 3.66
N ALA A 345 46.87 -15.13 4.28
CA ALA A 345 47.47 -13.97 4.94
C ALA A 345 48.42 -14.36 6.09
N ILE A 346 48.06 -15.39 6.89
CA ILE A 346 48.92 -15.90 7.97
C ILE A 346 50.14 -16.63 7.40
N GLU A 347 49.95 -17.44 6.35
CA GLU A 347 51.03 -18.15 5.65
C GLU A 347 52.05 -17.19 5.03
N LEU A 348 51.58 -16.03 4.53
CA LEU A 348 52.44 -14.94 4.05
C LEU A 348 53.05 -14.09 5.18
N GLY A 349 52.89 -14.47 6.44
CA GLY A 349 53.52 -13.80 7.58
C GLY A 349 52.87 -12.47 7.98
N VAL A 350 51.61 -12.22 7.61
CA VAL A 350 50.89 -10.99 7.99
C VAL A 350 50.31 -11.11 9.40
N ALA A 351 50.54 -10.08 10.23
CA ALA A 351 49.94 -10.00 11.56
C ALA A 351 48.42 -9.74 11.49
N LYS A 352 47.64 -10.41 12.35
CA LYS A 352 46.17 -10.28 12.38
C LYS A 352 45.64 -8.82 12.45
N PRO A 353 46.27 -7.88 13.19
CA PRO A 353 45.83 -6.48 13.17
C PRO A 353 45.91 -5.81 11.79
N ASP A 354 46.89 -6.21 10.96
CA ASP A 354 47.12 -5.65 9.63
C ASP A 354 46.13 -6.17 8.57
N PHE A 355 45.31 -7.19 8.90
CA PHE A 355 44.23 -7.65 8.02
C PHE A 355 43.22 -6.53 7.71
N LYS A 356 43.01 -5.60 8.65
CA LYS A 356 42.12 -4.46 8.44
C LYS A 356 42.68 -3.52 7.36
N ARG A 357 44.00 -3.33 7.32
CA ARG A 357 44.69 -2.48 6.36
C ARG A 357 44.70 -3.10 4.96
N LEU A 358 45.00 -4.40 4.88
CA LEU A 358 44.84 -5.17 3.63
C LEU A 358 43.42 -5.11 3.09
N THR A 359 42.41 -5.31 3.94
CA THR A 359 41.01 -5.22 3.52
C THR A 359 40.54 -3.79 3.23
N ALA A 360 41.33 -2.78 3.57
CA ALA A 360 41.12 -1.37 3.20
C ALA A 360 41.85 -0.98 1.89
N GLY A 361 42.58 -1.91 1.27
CA GLY A 361 43.32 -1.68 0.03
C GLY A 361 44.78 -1.26 0.25
N GLU A 362 45.28 -1.26 1.48
CA GLU A 362 46.66 -0.92 1.79
C GLU A 362 47.58 -2.14 1.66
N THR A 363 48.80 -1.93 1.19
CA THR A 363 49.88 -2.94 1.24
C THR A 363 50.48 -2.95 2.64
N VAL A 364 50.78 -4.14 3.18
CA VAL A 364 51.35 -4.30 4.52
C VAL A 364 52.64 -5.11 4.46
N LYS A 365 53.55 -4.86 5.41
CA LYS A 365 54.79 -5.62 5.54
C LYS A 365 54.54 -6.91 6.33
N ALA A 366 54.93 -8.04 5.78
CA ALA A 366 54.99 -9.31 6.47
C ALA A 366 56.10 -9.32 7.53
N MET A 367 56.08 -10.30 8.45
CA MET A 367 57.11 -10.47 9.48
C MET A 367 58.52 -10.67 8.91
N ASP A 368 58.64 -11.17 7.68
CA ASP A 368 59.91 -11.34 6.96
C ASP A 368 60.32 -10.09 6.15
N GLY A 369 59.57 -8.98 6.28
CA GLY A 369 59.82 -7.71 5.60
C GLY A 369 59.29 -7.61 4.16
N LYS A 370 58.67 -8.67 3.62
CA LYS A 370 58.09 -8.65 2.27
C LYS A 370 56.78 -7.86 2.23
N ASP A 371 56.50 -7.25 1.08
CA ASP A 371 55.23 -6.59 0.84
C ASP A 371 54.15 -7.62 0.50
N VAL A 372 53.05 -7.57 1.25
CA VAL A 372 51.83 -8.32 0.97
C VAL A 372 50.75 -7.35 0.52
N THR A 373 50.29 -7.52 -0.71
CA THR A 373 49.26 -6.67 -1.32
C THR A 373 47.86 -7.28 -1.10
N PRO A 374 46.78 -6.48 -1.18
CA PRO A 374 45.42 -6.97 -1.02
C PRO A 374 45.05 -8.12 -1.97
N ASP A 375 45.49 -8.07 -3.22
CA ASP A 375 45.25 -9.08 -4.26
C ASP A 375 45.87 -10.46 -3.96
N MET A 376 46.93 -10.53 -3.14
CA MET A 376 47.51 -11.80 -2.70
C MET A 376 46.63 -12.56 -1.70
N VAL A 377 45.74 -11.85 -1.00
CA VAL A 377 44.99 -12.38 0.16
C VAL A 377 43.48 -12.20 0.07
N LEU A 378 42.98 -11.34 -0.81
CA LEU A 378 41.56 -11.12 -1.06
C LEU A 378 41.13 -11.88 -2.32
N GLU A 379 39.93 -12.45 -2.29
CA GLU A 379 39.26 -12.90 -3.51
C GLU A 379 38.99 -11.72 -4.47
N ALA A 380 38.63 -12.01 -5.72
CA ALA A 380 38.22 -10.96 -6.67
C ALA A 380 37.00 -10.19 -6.13
N PRO A 381 36.93 -8.86 -6.31
CA PRO A 381 35.77 -8.07 -5.91
C PRO A 381 34.53 -8.53 -6.69
N MET A 382 33.41 -8.70 -5.97
CA MET A 382 32.14 -9.05 -6.60
C MET A 382 31.45 -7.78 -7.07
N LYS A 383 31.22 -7.67 -8.39
CA LYS A 383 30.41 -6.60 -8.94
C LYS A 383 28.98 -6.66 -8.39
N GLY A 384 28.38 -5.47 -8.24
CA GLY A 384 27.01 -5.36 -7.76
C GLY A 384 26.02 -5.77 -8.84
N GLN A 385 25.08 -6.65 -8.49
CA GLN A 385 23.99 -7.04 -9.39
C GLN A 385 22.90 -5.97 -9.40
N GLY A 386 22.31 -5.74 -10.57
CA GLY A 386 21.27 -4.74 -10.77
C GLY A 386 20.06 -5.23 -11.57
N PHE A 387 19.00 -4.44 -11.51
CA PHE A 387 17.76 -4.62 -12.26
C PHE A 387 17.24 -3.26 -12.74
N ALA A 388 16.41 -3.26 -13.78
CA ALA A 388 15.68 -2.07 -14.21
C ALA A 388 14.17 -2.25 -14.05
N VAL A 389 13.47 -1.15 -13.78
CA VAL A 389 12.02 -1.06 -13.73
C VAL A 389 11.60 -0.02 -14.74
N LEU A 390 11.01 -0.47 -15.83
CA LEU A 390 10.77 0.29 -17.04
C LEU A 390 9.26 0.43 -17.22
N ALA A 391 8.72 1.62 -17.00
CA ALA A 391 7.29 1.87 -17.14
C ALA A 391 7.05 2.73 -18.37
N ILE A 392 6.31 2.21 -19.34
CA ILE A 392 5.99 2.89 -20.59
C ILE A 392 4.46 2.85 -20.75
N PRO A 393 3.76 3.91 -20.31
CA PRO A 393 2.30 3.88 -20.13
C PRO A 393 1.51 4.04 -21.43
N SER A 394 2.09 4.58 -22.49
CA SER A 394 1.44 4.75 -23.79
C SER A 394 2.46 4.77 -24.93
N LEU A 395 1.99 4.65 -26.17
CA LEU A 395 2.83 4.74 -27.37
C LEU A 395 3.56 6.08 -27.49
N GLU A 396 2.96 7.17 -26.99
CA GLU A 396 3.57 8.51 -26.97
C GLU A 396 4.88 8.56 -26.18
N HIS A 397 5.08 7.62 -25.25
CA HIS A 397 6.29 7.56 -24.42
C HIS A 397 7.43 6.77 -25.06
N VAL A 398 7.19 6.06 -26.17
CA VAL A 398 8.16 5.12 -26.76
C VAL A 398 9.39 5.86 -27.28
N SER A 399 9.21 6.92 -28.09
CA SER A 399 10.33 7.70 -28.64
C SER A 399 11.19 8.30 -27.54
N GLY A 400 10.57 9.01 -26.58
CA GLY A 400 11.26 9.63 -25.45
C GLY A 400 11.90 8.63 -24.49
N PHE A 401 11.47 7.36 -24.49
CA PHE A 401 12.16 6.26 -23.82
C PHE A 401 13.39 5.81 -24.60
N LEU A 402 13.27 5.54 -25.91
CA LEU A 402 14.35 4.99 -26.73
C LEU A 402 15.52 5.97 -26.91
N GLU A 403 15.23 7.27 -26.97
CA GLU A 403 16.23 8.34 -27.16
C GLU A 403 17.13 8.57 -25.92
N ARG A 404 16.90 7.85 -24.81
CA ARG A 404 17.65 8.08 -23.58
C ARG A 404 19.11 7.64 -23.70
N PRO A 405 20.08 8.54 -23.41
CA PRO A 405 21.50 8.20 -23.51
C PRO A 405 21.93 7.14 -22.49
N GLU A 406 21.18 6.95 -21.40
CA GLU A 406 21.46 5.93 -20.41
C GLU A 406 21.42 4.50 -20.97
N TRP A 407 20.68 4.25 -22.05
CA TRP A 407 20.64 2.93 -22.69
C TRP A 407 21.92 2.56 -23.44
N GLN A 408 22.75 3.57 -23.76
CA GLN A 408 24.05 3.43 -24.40
C GLN A 408 25.21 3.41 -23.37
N SER A 409 24.92 3.55 -22.07
CA SER A 409 25.95 3.58 -21.03
C SER A 409 26.28 2.19 -20.51
N ASP A 410 27.42 1.66 -20.94
CA ASP A 410 27.93 0.36 -20.47
C ASP A 410 28.16 0.32 -18.95
N GLU A 411 28.69 1.39 -18.36
CA GLU A 411 28.91 1.47 -16.90
C GLU A 411 27.61 1.30 -16.11
N LEU A 412 26.54 1.93 -16.62
CA LEU A 412 25.24 1.93 -15.96
C LEU A 412 24.52 0.60 -16.16
N LEU A 413 24.59 0.00 -17.36
CA LEU A 413 23.98 -1.30 -17.66
C LEU A 413 24.82 -2.51 -17.23
N ASP A 414 26.10 -2.34 -16.87
CA ASP A 414 26.98 -3.43 -16.41
C ASP A 414 26.35 -4.20 -15.23
N ASN A 415 26.25 -5.52 -15.35
CA ASN A 415 25.60 -6.42 -14.37
C ASN A 415 24.12 -6.09 -14.06
N VAL A 416 23.40 -5.45 -14.98
CA VAL A 416 21.94 -5.42 -14.93
C VAL A 416 21.41 -6.72 -15.53
N GLN A 417 20.81 -7.56 -14.68
CA GLN A 417 20.46 -8.94 -15.03
C GLN A 417 19.03 -9.07 -15.56
N ILE A 418 18.16 -8.14 -15.17
CA ILE A 418 16.72 -8.25 -15.41
C ILE A 418 16.06 -6.89 -15.61
N PHE A 419 15.18 -6.79 -16.60
CA PHE A 419 14.29 -5.67 -16.85
C PHE A 419 12.86 -6.07 -16.52
N TYR A 420 12.23 -5.32 -15.62
CA TYR A 420 10.82 -5.43 -15.30
C TYR A 420 10.07 -4.35 -16.08
N TRP A 421 9.38 -4.77 -17.14
CA TRP A 421 8.60 -3.90 -18.00
C TRP A 421 7.17 -3.79 -17.47
N ILE A 422 6.68 -2.56 -17.39
CA ILE A 422 5.31 -2.19 -17.03
C ILE A 422 4.75 -1.41 -18.21
N PHE A 423 4.05 -2.12 -19.09
CA PHE A 423 3.51 -1.57 -20.33
C PHE A 423 2.07 -1.10 -20.16
N GLY A 424 1.76 0.03 -20.78
CA GLY A 424 0.41 0.34 -21.19
C GLY A 424 -0.06 -0.54 -22.35
N LYS A 425 -1.36 -0.49 -22.62
CA LYS A 425 -1.99 -1.30 -23.66
C LYS A 425 -1.32 -1.07 -25.02
N GLY A 426 -0.99 -2.16 -25.73
CA GLY A 426 -0.41 -2.14 -27.08
C GLY A 426 1.07 -1.73 -27.16
N VAL A 427 1.70 -1.23 -26.09
CA VAL A 427 3.09 -0.75 -26.14
C VAL A 427 4.08 -1.89 -26.33
N PHE A 428 3.79 -3.08 -25.80
CA PHE A 428 4.66 -4.24 -25.98
C PHE A 428 4.77 -4.65 -27.46
N ASP A 429 3.73 -4.48 -28.25
CA ASP A 429 3.71 -4.88 -29.67
C ASP A 429 4.40 -3.88 -30.59
N ASP A 430 4.79 -2.72 -30.07
CA ASP A 430 5.48 -1.71 -30.85
C ASP A 430 6.82 -2.27 -31.40
N PRO A 431 7.07 -2.19 -32.72
CA PRO A 431 8.27 -2.75 -33.33
C PRO A 431 9.58 -2.21 -32.74
N SER A 432 9.61 -0.92 -32.39
CA SER A 432 10.81 -0.28 -31.85
C SER A 432 11.10 -0.73 -30.42
N ILE A 433 10.05 -1.02 -29.62
CA ILE A 433 10.19 -1.68 -28.32
C ILE A 433 10.69 -3.12 -28.48
N GLN A 434 10.14 -3.87 -29.44
CA GLN A 434 10.59 -5.23 -29.73
C GLN A 434 12.07 -5.26 -30.14
N ASP A 435 12.51 -4.32 -30.96
CA ASP A 435 13.90 -4.21 -31.38
C ASP A 435 14.82 -3.78 -30.23
N PHE A 436 14.37 -2.90 -29.35
CA PHE A 436 15.11 -2.57 -28.13
C PHE A 436 15.29 -3.79 -27.24
N ILE A 437 14.23 -4.59 -27.03
CA ILE A 437 14.29 -5.83 -26.25
C ILE A 437 15.32 -6.79 -26.88
N LYS A 438 15.24 -7.02 -28.20
CA LYS A 438 16.19 -7.89 -28.93
C LYS A 438 17.64 -7.40 -28.86
N SER A 439 17.86 -6.08 -28.74
CA SER A 439 19.22 -5.50 -28.62
C SER A 439 19.93 -5.83 -27.31
N LYS A 440 19.21 -6.37 -26.30
CA LYS A 440 19.75 -6.71 -24.97
C LYS A 440 19.57 -8.20 -24.63
N PRO A 441 20.09 -9.14 -25.45
CA PRO A 441 19.82 -10.58 -25.29
C PRO A 441 20.40 -11.18 -23.99
N HIS A 442 21.37 -10.51 -23.37
CA HIS A 442 21.97 -10.91 -22.10
C HIS A 442 21.12 -10.54 -20.88
N VAL A 443 20.05 -9.76 -21.06
CA VAL A 443 19.12 -9.34 -20.01
C VAL A 443 17.88 -10.23 -20.06
N ARG A 444 17.36 -10.61 -18.90
CA ARG A 444 16.04 -11.24 -18.81
C ARG A 444 14.94 -10.17 -18.84
N HIS A 445 13.92 -10.33 -19.67
CA HIS A 445 12.82 -9.38 -19.82
C HIS A 445 11.55 -9.96 -19.20
N LEU A 446 11.08 -9.38 -18.09
CA LEU A 446 9.79 -9.71 -17.51
C LEU A 446 8.77 -8.65 -17.89
N VAL A 447 7.75 -9.03 -18.65
CA VAL A 447 6.75 -8.12 -19.19
C VAL A 447 5.43 -8.20 -18.42
N MET A 448 4.87 -7.05 -18.08
CA MET A 448 3.62 -6.91 -17.35
C MET A 448 2.80 -5.79 -17.98
N GLY A 449 1.50 -5.99 -18.11
CA GLY A 449 0.58 -5.03 -18.74
C GLY A 449 -0.85 -5.55 -18.64
N ALA A 450 -1.86 -4.69 -18.74
CA ALA A 450 -3.26 -5.11 -18.60
C ALA A 450 -3.71 -6.07 -19.72
N ASP A 451 -3.10 -5.98 -20.90
CA ASP A 451 -3.29 -6.81 -22.09
C ASP A 451 -2.20 -7.88 -22.26
N ILE A 452 -1.38 -8.11 -21.22
CA ILE A 452 -0.27 -9.08 -21.21
C ILE A 452 -0.41 -10.04 -20.02
N SER A 453 -0.66 -9.49 -18.84
CA SER A 453 -0.75 -10.22 -17.59
C SER A 453 -2.12 -10.91 -17.44
N PRO A 454 -2.17 -12.15 -16.93
CA PRO A 454 -3.43 -12.78 -16.57
C PRO A 454 -4.20 -11.93 -15.54
N ASN A 455 -5.50 -11.73 -15.76
CA ASN A 455 -6.42 -11.08 -14.83
C ASN A 455 -6.82 -12.02 -13.66
N MET A 456 -5.83 -12.59 -12.98
CA MET A 456 -6.03 -13.45 -11.82
C MET A 456 -6.63 -12.67 -10.64
N ILE A 457 -7.37 -13.35 -9.75
CA ILE A 457 -7.83 -12.74 -8.49
C ILE A 457 -6.61 -12.53 -7.58
N THR A 458 -6.31 -11.28 -7.24
CA THR A 458 -5.06 -10.90 -6.56
C THR A 458 -5.06 -11.27 -5.07
N TYR A 459 -6.24 -11.36 -4.46
CA TYR A 459 -6.43 -11.60 -3.02
C TYR A 459 -6.97 -13.01 -2.77
N GLU A 460 -6.08 -14.01 -2.76
CA GLU A 460 -6.32 -15.44 -2.57
C GLU A 460 -7.29 -15.75 -1.39
N SER A 461 -7.02 -15.25 -0.19
CA SER A 461 -7.90 -15.40 0.98
C SER A 461 -9.29 -14.77 0.87
N TYR A 462 -9.45 -13.72 0.06
CA TYR A 462 -10.78 -13.19 -0.26
C TYR A 462 -11.47 -14.10 -1.27
N ALA A 463 -10.77 -14.54 -2.31
CA ALA A 463 -11.29 -15.49 -3.29
C ALA A 463 -11.77 -16.77 -2.61
N ALA A 464 -10.93 -17.37 -1.77
CA ALA A 464 -11.23 -18.52 -0.91
C ALA A 464 -12.54 -18.37 -0.11
N LEU A 465 -12.65 -17.28 0.64
CA LEU A 465 -13.83 -16.99 1.45
C LEU A 465 -15.07 -16.81 0.55
N PHE A 466 -14.93 -16.07 -0.54
CA PHE A 466 -16.02 -15.79 -1.47
C PHE A 466 -16.50 -17.07 -2.16
N THR A 467 -15.58 -17.94 -2.59
CA THR A 467 -15.88 -19.25 -3.17
C THR A 467 -16.62 -20.16 -2.18
N LYS A 468 -16.26 -20.12 -0.89
CA LYS A 468 -17.02 -20.85 0.14
C LYS A 468 -18.45 -20.30 0.29
N LEU A 469 -18.61 -18.98 0.25
CA LEU A 469 -19.93 -18.34 0.29
C LEU A 469 -20.76 -18.65 -0.97
N HIS A 470 -20.15 -18.65 -2.15
CA HIS A 470 -20.78 -19.09 -3.41
C HIS A 470 -21.28 -20.52 -3.31
N ARG A 471 -20.50 -21.43 -2.71
CA ARG A 471 -20.92 -22.83 -2.50
C ARG A 471 -22.14 -22.95 -1.57
N LEU A 472 -22.26 -22.06 -0.59
CA LEU A 472 -23.39 -22.02 0.33
C LEU A 472 -24.61 -21.32 -0.27
N ASP A 473 -24.41 -20.27 -1.05
CA ASP A 473 -25.48 -19.47 -1.63
C ASP A 473 -25.03 -18.82 -2.95
N PRO A 474 -25.15 -19.53 -4.08
CA PRO A 474 -24.65 -19.05 -5.36
C PRO A 474 -25.45 -17.85 -5.90
N ALA A 475 -26.69 -17.65 -5.43
CA ALA A 475 -27.53 -16.55 -5.87
C ALA A 475 -27.05 -15.20 -5.30
N ARG A 476 -26.65 -15.16 -4.01
CA ARG A 476 -26.13 -13.92 -3.39
C ARG A 476 -24.62 -13.73 -3.56
N PHE A 477 -23.88 -14.80 -3.86
CA PHE A 477 -22.43 -14.76 -4.05
C PHE A 477 -22.04 -15.33 -5.41
N PRO A 478 -22.19 -14.60 -6.52
CA PRO A 478 -21.84 -15.10 -7.86
C PRO A 478 -20.33 -15.26 -8.06
N VAL A 479 -19.90 -16.13 -8.97
CA VAL A 479 -18.47 -16.33 -9.25
C VAL A 479 -17.80 -15.00 -9.62
N LEU A 480 -16.70 -14.69 -8.95
CA LEU A 480 -15.91 -13.48 -9.22
C LEU A 480 -15.33 -13.54 -10.64
N GLN A 481 -15.29 -12.40 -11.32
CA GLN A 481 -14.72 -12.29 -12.65
C GLN A 481 -13.19 -12.43 -12.61
N PHE A 482 -12.64 -13.30 -13.44
CA PHE A 482 -11.20 -13.47 -13.63
C PHE A 482 -10.89 -13.97 -15.05
N ASP A 483 -9.65 -13.79 -15.48
CA ASP A 483 -9.11 -14.43 -16.67
C ASP A 483 -7.69 -14.90 -16.36
N ASN A 484 -7.50 -16.21 -16.30
CA ASN A 484 -6.21 -16.83 -15.97
C ASN A 484 -5.46 -17.30 -17.23
N THR A 485 -5.93 -16.94 -18.41
CA THR A 485 -5.23 -17.23 -19.66
C THR A 485 -3.95 -16.42 -19.76
N PHE A 486 -2.96 -16.99 -20.42
CA PHE A 486 -1.72 -16.29 -20.72
C PHE A 486 -1.75 -15.83 -22.16
N ARG A 487 -1.30 -14.61 -22.38
CA ARG A 487 -0.94 -14.13 -23.71
C ARG A 487 0.24 -14.97 -24.24
N ASP A 488 0.18 -15.30 -25.52
CA ASP A 488 1.31 -15.94 -26.19
C ASP A 488 2.44 -14.91 -26.38
N ILE A 489 3.66 -15.27 -25.98
CA ILE A 489 4.85 -14.44 -26.18
C ILE A 489 5.75 -15.16 -27.19
N PRO A 490 6.07 -14.52 -28.32
CA PRO A 490 6.96 -15.10 -29.32
C PRO A 490 8.29 -15.52 -28.70
N LYS A 491 8.66 -16.79 -28.86
CA LYS A 491 9.96 -17.30 -28.45
C LYS A 491 10.99 -16.92 -29.51
N VAL A 492 12.01 -16.20 -29.08
CA VAL A 492 13.15 -15.80 -29.93
C VAL A 492 14.40 -16.42 -29.35
N ASP A 493 15.15 -17.15 -30.17
CA ASP A 493 16.36 -17.85 -29.71
C ASP A 493 17.39 -16.87 -29.13
N GLY A 494 17.93 -17.21 -27.96
CA GLY A 494 18.90 -16.38 -27.25
C GLY A 494 18.31 -15.18 -26.49
N LEU A 495 16.99 -14.97 -26.54
CA LEU A 495 16.29 -13.90 -25.82
C LEU A 495 15.34 -14.50 -24.78
N THR A 496 15.42 -14.04 -23.53
CA THR A 496 14.52 -14.50 -22.46
C THR A 496 13.46 -13.46 -22.17
N VAL A 497 12.27 -13.60 -22.77
CA VAL A 497 11.09 -12.75 -22.52
C VAL A 497 9.97 -13.58 -21.93
N GLU A 498 9.45 -13.20 -20.78
CA GLU A 498 8.40 -13.93 -20.07
C GLU A 498 7.40 -12.98 -19.41
N ILE A 499 6.19 -13.47 -19.17
CA ILE A 499 5.18 -12.73 -18.42
C ILE A 499 5.59 -12.69 -16.95
N GLY A 500 5.74 -11.48 -16.40
CA GLY A 500 5.96 -11.27 -14.98
C GLY A 500 4.75 -11.76 -14.18
N ARG A 501 4.98 -12.65 -13.22
CA ARG A 501 3.95 -13.24 -12.36
C ARG A 501 4.13 -12.84 -10.92
N THR A 502 3.01 -12.56 -10.24
CA THR A 502 3.02 -12.31 -8.80
C THR A 502 3.64 -13.50 -8.06
N GLY A 503 4.59 -13.22 -7.16
CA GLY A 503 5.35 -14.21 -6.43
C GLY A 503 6.74 -14.52 -7.00
N MET A 504 6.99 -14.26 -8.29
CA MET A 504 8.33 -14.48 -8.91
C MET A 504 9.42 -13.73 -8.16
N LYS A 505 10.56 -14.41 -7.93
CA LYS A 505 11.71 -13.85 -7.21
C LYS A 505 12.98 -13.88 -8.03
N ALA A 506 13.70 -12.76 -8.03
CA ALA A 506 15.08 -12.65 -8.49
C ALA A 506 15.99 -12.39 -7.28
N HIS A 507 16.76 -13.38 -6.87
CA HIS A 507 17.84 -13.20 -5.91
C HIS A 507 18.97 -12.43 -6.58
N MET A 508 19.36 -11.29 -5.99
CA MET A 508 20.39 -10.41 -6.51
C MET A 508 21.74 -10.64 -5.81
N LEU A 509 21.72 -11.01 -4.53
CA LEU A 509 22.93 -11.27 -3.74
C LEU A 509 22.78 -12.58 -2.95
N PRO A 510 23.86 -13.36 -2.77
CA PRO A 510 25.23 -13.07 -3.23
C PRO A 510 25.43 -13.28 -4.74
N ASN A 511 24.66 -14.18 -5.36
CA ASN A 511 24.70 -14.45 -6.79
C ASN A 511 23.31 -14.23 -7.39
N PHE A 512 23.28 -13.83 -8.66
CA PHE A 512 22.01 -13.71 -9.38
C PHE A 512 21.41 -15.10 -9.59
N LYS A 513 20.18 -15.31 -9.12
CA LYS A 513 19.40 -16.54 -9.32
C LYS A 513 17.93 -16.22 -9.38
N ILE A 514 17.20 -16.89 -10.27
CA ILE A 514 15.76 -16.79 -10.34
C ILE A 514 15.15 -17.95 -9.54
N ASN A 515 14.06 -17.64 -8.85
CA ASN A 515 13.30 -18.60 -8.07
C ASN A 515 11.81 -18.40 -8.36
N ASP A 516 11.26 -19.38 -9.06
CA ASP A 516 9.87 -19.42 -9.47
C ASP A 516 9.02 -20.33 -8.56
N ALA A 517 9.61 -20.95 -7.53
CA ALA A 517 8.90 -21.84 -6.61
C ALA A 517 7.85 -21.13 -5.74
N GLU A 518 7.94 -19.80 -5.63
CA GLU A 518 6.99 -18.96 -4.89
C GLU A 518 6.05 -18.16 -5.80
N ILE A 519 5.97 -18.51 -7.09
CA ILE A 519 4.92 -17.99 -7.97
C ILE A 519 3.58 -18.34 -7.35
N VAL A 520 2.73 -17.32 -7.22
CA VAL A 520 1.40 -17.50 -6.68
C VAL A 520 0.58 -18.31 -7.68
N PRO A 521 0.03 -19.48 -7.27
CA PRO A 521 -0.87 -20.24 -8.12
C PRO A 521 -2.16 -19.46 -8.32
N PHE A 522 -2.87 -19.73 -9.41
CA PHE A 522 -4.21 -19.20 -9.55
C PHE A 522 -5.07 -19.71 -8.38
N PRO A 523 -5.85 -18.84 -7.71
CA PRO A 523 -6.71 -19.29 -6.62
C PRO A 523 -7.61 -20.43 -7.10
N LEU A 524 -7.41 -21.62 -6.55
CA LEU A 524 -8.17 -22.81 -6.92
C LEU A 524 -9.49 -22.81 -6.15
N LEU A 525 -10.58 -23.10 -6.85
CA LEU A 525 -11.91 -23.22 -6.24
C LEU A 525 -12.03 -24.42 -5.28
N ASN A 526 -11.02 -25.29 -5.19
CA ASN A 526 -11.00 -26.46 -4.31
C ASN A 526 -11.18 -26.10 -2.83
N GLU A 527 -10.92 -24.84 -2.43
CA GLU A 527 -11.29 -24.37 -1.10
C GLU A 527 -12.81 -24.44 -0.83
N ALA A 528 -13.67 -24.44 -1.85
CA ALA A 528 -15.10 -24.71 -1.74
C ALA A 528 -15.40 -26.09 -1.13
N GLU A 529 -14.51 -27.06 -1.33
CA GLU A 529 -14.67 -28.43 -0.83
C GLU A 529 -14.34 -28.51 0.67
N GLN A 530 -13.62 -27.52 1.19
CA GLN A 530 -13.23 -27.44 2.60
C GLN A 530 -14.28 -26.69 3.43
N ILE A 531 -15.54 -27.12 3.32
CA ILE A 531 -16.65 -26.65 4.14
C ILE A 531 -17.17 -27.82 4.95
N ASP A 532 -17.44 -27.58 6.24
CA ASP A 532 -18.00 -28.59 7.13
C ASP A 532 -19.35 -29.11 6.58
N ALA A 533 -19.52 -30.43 6.52
CA ALA A 533 -20.73 -31.06 6.01
C ALA A 533 -22.00 -30.61 6.76
N GLN A 534 -21.90 -30.28 8.05
CA GLN A 534 -23.02 -29.73 8.83
C GLN A 534 -23.44 -28.36 8.32
N VAL A 535 -22.48 -27.50 7.93
CA VAL A 535 -22.77 -26.17 7.38
C VAL A 535 -23.46 -26.30 6.01
N ILE A 536 -23.03 -27.27 5.19
CA ILE A 536 -23.69 -27.57 3.92
C ILE A 536 -25.12 -28.05 4.15
N ALA A 537 -25.34 -28.94 5.12
CA ALA A 537 -26.67 -29.43 5.47
C ALA A 537 -27.59 -28.31 5.95
N LEU A 538 -27.11 -27.41 6.81
CA LEU A 538 -27.87 -26.24 7.27
C LEU A 538 -28.21 -25.28 6.12
N ALA A 539 -27.30 -25.07 5.17
CA ALA A 539 -27.56 -24.24 4.00
C ALA A 539 -28.62 -24.88 3.08
N GLU A 540 -28.59 -26.21 2.93
CA GLU A 540 -29.61 -26.94 2.18
C GLU A 540 -30.99 -26.89 2.86
N GLU A 541 -31.03 -27.08 4.18
CA GLU A 541 -32.26 -26.93 4.97
C GLU A 541 -32.85 -25.52 4.82
N ALA A 542 -32.00 -24.48 4.89
CA ALA A 542 -32.42 -23.11 4.69
C ALA A 542 -32.96 -22.87 3.26
N ARG A 543 -32.32 -23.44 2.23
CA ARG A 543 -32.81 -23.36 0.85
C ARG A 543 -34.19 -24.02 0.69
N GLN A 544 -34.38 -25.18 1.29
CA GLN A 544 -35.67 -25.89 1.24
C GLN A 544 -36.77 -25.07 1.91
N LYS A 545 -36.51 -24.51 3.09
CA LYS A 545 -37.46 -23.62 3.79
C LYS A 545 -37.83 -22.38 2.97
N VAL A 546 -36.85 -21.76 2.31
CA VAL A 546 -37.11 -20.58 1.47
C VAL A 546 -37.87 -20.94 0.18
N ALA A 547 -37.75 -22.17 -0.29
CA ALA A 547 -38.49 -22.67 -1.46
C ALA A 547 -39.93 -23.11 -1.15
N GLU A 548 -40.33 -23.14 0.12
CA GLU A 548 -41.72 -23.45 0.49
C GLU A 548 -42.66 -22.34 -0.01
N PRO A 549 -43.81 -22.68 -0.64
CA PRO A 549 -44.78 -21.69 -1.09
C PRO A 549 -45.27 -20.77 0.03
N SER A 550 -45.49 -21.34 1.22
CA SER A 550 -45.88 -20.59 2.43
C SER A 550 -44.88 -19.50 2.82
N PHE A 551 -43.57 -19.74 2.64
CA PHE A 551 -42.54 -18.75 2.89
C PHE A 551 -42.58 -17.65 1.82
N THR A 552 -42.77 -18.03 0.55
CA THR A 552 -42.89 -17.08 -0.57
C THR A 552 -44.09 -16.16 -0.39
N ASP A 553 -45.26 -16.71 -0.04
CA ASP A 553 -46.49 -15.94 0.24
C ASP A 553 -46.27 -14.95 1.39
N LEU A 554 -45.55 -15.36 2.44
CA LEU A 554 -45.22 -14.50 3.56
C LEU A 554 -44.31 -13.33 3.15
N VAL A 555 -43.29 -13.59 2.31
CA VAL A 555 -42.42 -12.55 1.75
C VAL A 555 -43.21 -11.59 0.87
N GLU A 556 -44.10 -12.09 0.00
CA GLU A 556 -44.94 -11.23 -0.83
C GLU A 556 -45.86 -10.33 0.00
N GLN A 557 -46.40 -10.85 1.10
CA GLN A 557 -47.25 -10.08 2.00
C GLN A 557 -46.46 -9.02 2.80
N ASP A 558 -45.27 -9.36 3.29
CA ASP A 558 -44.42 -8.48 4.11
C ASP A 558 -43.77 -7.38 3.26
N GLU A 559 -43.42 -7.67 2.01
CA GLU A 559 -42.74 -6.73 1.11
C GLU A 559 -43.69 -5.94 0.19
N LYS A 560 -45.01 -6.09 0.35
CA LYS A 560 -46.02 -5.51 -0.57
C LYS A 560 -45.97 -3.98 -0.69
N ASP A 561 -45.50 -3.30 0.35
CA ASP A 561 -45.43 -1.84 0.44
C ASP A 561 -44.01 -1.30 0.21
N ILE A 562 -43.04 -2.17 -0.08
CA ILE A 562 -41.67 -1.77 -0.38
C ILE A 562 -41.58 -1.29 -1.83
N PRO A 563 -41.30 0.00 -2.07
CA PRO A 563 -41.12 0.50 -3.44
C PRO A 563 -39.84 -0.08 -4.05
N ASN A 564 -39.95 -0.59 -5.28
CA ASN A 564 -38.83 -1.25 -5.98
C ASN A 564 -38.19 -2.38 -5.16
N ARG A 565 -39.00 -3.34 -4.68
CA ARG A 565 -38.52 -4.51 -3.92
C ARG A 565 -37.39 -5.30 -4.61
N ASP A 566 -37.29 -5.19 -5.93
CA ASP A 566 -36.22 -5.80 -6.75
C ASP A 566 -34.90 -5.00 -6.75
N ALA A 567 -34.75 -4.00 -5.88
CA ALA A 567 -33.51 -3.24 -5.75
C ALA A 567 -32.37 -4.14 -5.27
N LEU A 568 -31.27 -4.16 -6.02
CA LEU A 568 -30.09 -4.94 -5.69
C LEU A 568 -29.17 -4.14 -4.76
N ILE A 569 -28.80 -4.72 -3.62
CA ILE A 569 -27.81 -4.16 -2.69
C ILE A 569 -26.57 -5.06 -2.70
N VAL A 570 -25.45 -4.53 -3.16
CA VAL A 570 -24.17 -5.25 -3.22
C VAL A 570 -23.15 -4.59 -2.28
N PRO A 571 -22.84 -5.22 -1.14
CA PRO A 571 -21.81 -4.76 -0.22
C PRO A 571 -20.41 -5.10 -0.76
N LEU A 572 -19.92 -4.28 -1.68
CA LEU A 572 -18.60 -4.42 -2.33
C LEU A 572 -17.45 -4.41 -1.31
N GLY A 573 -17.62 -3.71 -0.20
CA GLY A 573 -16.63 -3.61 0.87
C GLY A 573 -17.27 -3.55 2.24
N THR A 574 -16.77 -4.37 3.16
CA THR A 574 -17.37 -4.58 4.50
C THR A 574 -16.35 -4.44 5.64
N GLY A 575 -15.18 -3.88 5.35
CA GLY A 575 -14.09 -3.64 6.28
C GLY A 575 -14.09 -2.21 6.83
N SER A 576 -13.56 -2.07 8.04
CA SER A 576 -13.42 -0.78 8.72
C SER A 576 -11.94 -0.35 8.77
N ALA A 577 -11.70 0.96 8.67
CA ALA A 577 -10.41 1.66 8.78
C ALA A 577 -9.34 1.29 7.73
N ALA A 578 -8.98 0.02 7.57
CA ALA A 578 -7.95 -0.45 6.65
C ALA A 578 -8.40 -1.74 5.92
N PRO A 579 -7.95 -1.95 4.67
CA PRO A 579 -8.18 -3.22 3.99
C PRO A 579 -7.53 -4.37 4.76
N SER A 580 -8.30 -5.39 5.08
CA SER A 580 -7.81 -6.61 5.71
C SER A 580 -7.52 -7.70 4.66
N LYS A 581 -7.04 -8.85 5.12
CA LYS A 581 -6.87 -10.04 4.28
C LYS A 581 -8.20 -10.42 3.58
N TYR A 582 -9.29 -10.45 4.34
CA TYR A 582 -10.58 -10.99 3.90
C TYR A 582 -11.58 -9.92 3.41
N ARG A 583 -11.51 -8.71 3.96
CA ARG A 583 -12.50 -7.63 3.70
C ARG A 583 -11.81 -6.36 3.26
N ASN A 584 -12.27 -5.77 2.15
CA ASN A 584 -11.87 -4.44 1.73
C ASN A 584 -12.63 -3.35 2.49
N VAL A 585 -12.18 -2.10 2.44
CA VAL A 585 -12.85 -0.94 3.05
C VAL A 585 -14.24 -0.69 2.47
N SER A 586 -15.09 0.00 3.23
CA SER A 586 -16.51 0.24 2.95
C SER A 586 -16.82 0.75 1.55
N SER A 587 -17.77 0.09 0.89
CA SER A 587 -18.46 0.58 -0.30
C SER A 587 -19.69 -0.30 -0.55
N THR A 588 -20.84 0.32 -0.78
CA THR A 588 -22.09 -0.41 -1.05
C THR A 588 -22.72 0.14 -2.32
N LEU A 589 -22.94 -0.73 -3.30
CA LEU A 589 -23.70 -0.43 -4.50
C LEU A 589 -25.18 -0.72 -4.26
N ILE A 590 -26.05 0.21 -4.66
CA ILE A 590 -27.49 0.01 -4.74
C ILE A 590 -27.91 0.21 -6.18
N ARG A 591 -28.54 -0.78 -6.79
CA ARG A 591 -29.13 -0.67 -8.13
C ARG A 591 -30.64 -0.74 -8.02
N VAL A 592 -31.31 0.31 -8.47
CA VAL A 592 -32.77 0.39 -8.45
C VAL A 592 -33.27 0.28 -9.89
N PRO A 593 -34.00 -0.79 -10.25
CA PRO A 593 -34.53 -0.96 -11.59
C PRO A 593 -35.30 0.26 -12.08
N GLY A 594 -35.07 0.68 -13.34
CA GLY A 594 -35.70 1.85 -13.94
C GLY A 594 -35.20 3.21 -13.44
N VAL A 595 -34.39 3.27 -12.37
CA VAL A 595 -33.89 4.53 -11.78
C VAL A 595 -32.39 4.71 -12.01
N GLY A 596 -31.59 3.70 -11.66
CA GLY A 596 -30.14 3.66 -11.87
C GLY A 596 -29.36 3.19 -10.65
N SER A 597 -28.05 3.50 -10.65
CA SER A 597 -27.10 3.00 -9.66
C SER A 597 -26.68 4.09 -8.66
N TYR A 598 -26.43 3.70 -7.41
CA TYR A 598 -26.02 4.56 -6.30
C TYR A 598 -24.85 3.90 -5.57
N LEU A 599 -23.85 4.70 -5.18
CA LEU A 599 -22.78 4.22 -4.30
C LEU A 599 -22.86 4.91 -2.94
N LEU A 600 -22.91 4.12 -1.88
CA LEU A 600 -22.76 4.58 -0.51
C LEU A 600 -21.33 4.27 -0.05
N ASP A 601 -20.55 5.32 0.13
CA ASP A 601 -19.10 5.30 0.28
C ASP A 601 -18.37 4.67 -0.92
N ALA A 602 -17.17 5.15 -1.16
CA ALA A 602 -16.27 4.67 -2.21
C ALA A 602 -14.85 4.59 -1.64
N GLY A 603 -14.65 3.64 -0.74
CA GLY A 603 -13.34 3.34 -0.19
C GLY A 603 -12.33 2.92 -1.26
N GLU A 604 -11.07 2.78 -0.85
CA GLU A 604 -10.02 2.34 -1.77
C GLU A 604 -10.37 1.03 -2.48
N ASN A 605 -10.12 0.98 -3.78
CA ASN A 605 -10.33 -0.18 -4.64
C ASN A 605 -11.80 -0.60 -4.88
N THR A 606 -12.78 0.30 -4.67
CA THR A 606 -14.18 0.06 -5.08
C THR A 606 -14.33 -0.34 -6.55
N ILE A 607 -13.57 0.28 -7.46
CA ILE A 607 -13.62 -0.09 -8.90
C ILE A 607 -13.15 -1.52 -9.12
N GLY A 608 -12.09 -1.95 -8.43
CA GLY A 608 -11.64 -3.34 -8.52
C GLY A 608 -12.69 -4.32 -8.01
N GLN A 609 -13.36 -4.00 -6.90
CA GLN A 609 -14.48 -4.82 -6.39
C GLN A 609 -15.63 -4.90 -7.40
N LEU A 610 -16.00 -3.78 -8.04
CA LEU A 610 -17.03 -3.77 -9.09
C LEU A 610 -16.65 -4.67 -10.28
N ARG A 611 -15.43 -4.53 -10.80
CA ARG A 611 -14.92 -5.34 -11.92
C ARG A 611 -14.78 -6.83 -11.60
N ARG A 612 -14.68 -7.19 -10.32
CA ARG A 612 -14.73 -8.58 -9.85
C ARG A 612 -16.14 -9.09 -9.64
N ALA A 613 -17.05 -8.24 -9.19
CA ALA A 613 -18.44 -8.63 -8.92
C ALA A 613 -19.28 -8.79 -10.21
N PHE A 614 -19.00 -7.98 -11.24
CA PHE A 614 -19.84 -7.88 -12.42
C PHE A 614 -19.05 -8.11 -13.72
N PRO A 615 -19.63 -8.78 -14.73
CA PRO A 615 -19.08 -8.83 -16.08
C PRO A 615 -18.81 -7.42 -16.64
N ALA A 616 -17.91 -7.32 -17.61
CA ALA A 616 -17.48 -6.03 -18.16
C ALA A 616 -18.66 -5.17 -18.65
N GLU A 617 -19.60 -5.75 -19.40
CA GLU A 617 -20.77 -5.04 -19.92
C GLU A 617 -21.67 -4.49 -18.81
N GLU A 618 -21.88 -5.27 -17.76
CA GLU A 618 -22.69 -4.87 -16.62
C GLU A 618 -21.98 -3.81 -15.75
N TYR A 619 -20.66 -3.94 -15.57
CA TYR A 619 -19.84 -2.89 -14.96
C TYR A 619 -19.99 -1.57 -15.71
N GLU A 620 -19.87 -1.58 -17.04
CA GLU A 620 -20.04 -0.39 -17.87
C GLU A 620 -21.45 0.19 -17.76
N ALA A 621 -22.49 -0.65 -17.72
CA ALA A 621 -23.87 -0.23 -17.48
C ALA A 621 -24.03 0.43 -16.10
N ILE A 622 -23.50 -0.17 -15.04
CA ILE A 622 -23.51 0.38 -13.67
C ILE A 622 -22.85 1.77 -13.65
N MET A 623 -21.71 1.93 -14.32
CA MET A 623 -20.98 3.20 -14.37
C MET A 623 -21.75 4.27 -15.14
N LYS A 624 -22.40 3.92 -16.26
CA LYS A 624 -23.26 4.83 -17.05
C LYS A 624 -24.53 5.24 -16.29
N GLU A 625 -25.11 4.30 -15.53
CA GLU A 625 -26.33 4.50 -14.73
C GLU A 625 -26.06 5.13 -13.35
N LEU A 626 -24.80 5.30 -12.95
CA LEU A 626 -24.42 5.83 -11.65
C LEU A 626 -24.95 7.26 -11.48
N ARG A 627 -26.00 7.41 -10.68
CA ARG A 627 -26.65 8.69 -10.42
C ARG A 627 -25.94 9.49 -9.36
N PHE A 628 -25.50 8.83 -8.28
CA PHE A 628 -25.05 9.49 -7.06
C PHE A 628 -24.00 8.67 -6.31
N ILE A 629 -23.04 9.38 -5.70
CA ILE A 629 -22.07 8.83 -4.75
C ILE A 629 -22.26 9.59 -3.42
N PHE A 630 -22.74 8.90 -2.39
CA PHE A 630 -22.82 9.43 -1.04
C PHE A 630 -21.51 9.16 -0.31
N ILE A 631 -20.92 10.17 0.32
CA ILE A 631 -19.79 10.00 1.23
C ILE A 631 -20.26 10.32 2.65
N SER A 632 -20.26 9.31 3.50
CA SER A 632 -20.78 9.41 4.87
C SER A 632 -19.96 10.35 5.76
N HIS A 633 -18.63 10.33 5.63
CA HIS A 633 -17.71 11.16 6.41
C HIS A 633 -16.30 11.23 5.80
N MET A 634 -15.43 12.10 6.32
CA MET A 634 -14.09 12.37 5.78
C MET A 634 -12.97 11.43 6.28
N HIS A 635 -13.27 10.22 6.74
CA HIS A 635 -12.19 9.24 6.94
C HIS A 635 -11.82 8.59 5.60
N ALA A 636 -10.52 8.42 5.35
CA ALA A 636 -10.00 7.95 4.07
C ALA A 636 -10.65 6.62 3.60
N ALA A 637 -10.96 5.72 4.53
CA ALA A 637 -11.61 4.44 4.23
C ALA A 637 -12.97 4.59 3.51
N ALA A 638 -13.64 5.74 3.58
CA ALA A 638 -14.96 5.96 3.00
C ALA A 638 -14.96 6.59 1.59
N PHE A 639 -13.86 7.21 1.13
CA PHE A 639 -13.92 8.03 -0.10
C PHE A 639 -12.70 8.01 -1.02
N LEU A 640 -11.64 7.30 -0.68
CA LEU A 640 -10.40 7.30 -1.48
C LEU A 640 -10.61 6.94 -2.97
N ARG A 641 -11.71 6.30 -3.38
CA ARG A 641 -12.00 6.02 -4.80
C ARG A 641 -12.99 6.98 -5.46
N ALA A 642 -13.61 7.90 -4.72
CA ALA A 642 -14.63 8.80 -5.26
C ALA A 642 -14.14 9.61 -6.48
N ALA A 643 -12.92 10.17 -6.42
CA ALA A 643 -12.38 10.98 -7.52
C ALA A 643 -12.21 10.20 -8.85
N ALA A 644 -11.82 8.93 -8.78
CA ALA A 644 -11.64 8.10 -9.97
C ALA A 644 -12.98 7.68 -10.60
N LEU A 645 -13.99 7.41 -9.77
CA LEU A 645 -15.34 7.09 -10.24
C LEU A 645 -15.95 8.27 -11.01
N LEU A 646 -15.69 9.50 -10.57
CA LEU A 646 -16.11 10.71 -11.28
C LEU A 646 -15.39 10.88 -12.63
N ARG A 647 -14.10 10.56 -12.71
CA ARG A 647 -13.33 10.59 -13.98
C ARG A 647 -13.85 9.55 -14.98
N GLY A 648 -14.13 8.32 -14.52
CA GLY A 648 -14.63 7.25 -15.38
C GLY A 648 -16.01 7.52 -16.00
N ARG A 649 -16.79 8.46 -15.43
CA ARG A 649 -18.08 8.90 -15.97
C ARG A 649 -17.94 9.96 -17.08
N GLY A 650 -16.78 10.60 -17.18
CA GLY A 650 -16.52 11.67 -18.14
C GLY A 650 -16.35 11.22 -19.60
N GLY A 651 -16.28 9.91 -19.86
CA GLY A 651 -16.03 9.37 -21.19
C GLY A 651 -14.61 9.62 -21.68
N ASP A 652 -14.03 8.61 -22.32
CA ASP A 652 -12.90 8.74 -23.24
C ASP A 652 -13.36 9.51 -24.51
N GLU A 653 -13.76 10.79 -24.38
CA GLU A 653 -13.98 11.68 -25.53
C GLU A 653 -12.67 12.17 -26.16
N GLY A 654 -11.63 11.32 -26.19
CA GLY A 654 -10.29 11.66 -26.70
C GLY A 654 -9.62 10.59 -27.54
N GLY A 655 -10.36 9.60 -28.05
CA GLY A 655 -9.81 8.48 -28.82
C GLY A 655 -10.47 8.23 -30.18
N GLY A 656 -11.15 9.24 -30.74
CA GLY A 656 -11.68 9.18 -32.11
C GLY A 656 -10.85 10.05 -33.04
N GLU A 657 -10.14 9.43 -33.97
CA GLU A 657 -9.55 10.12 -35.12
C GLU A 657 -10.65 10.89 -35.88
N GLY A 658 -10.44 12.19 -36.10
CA GLY A 658 -11.36 13.05 -36.82
C GLY A 658 -10.88 14.50 -36.79
N GLU A 659 -10.42 14.97 -37.94
CA GLU A 659 -9.97 16.32 -38.30
C GLU A 659 -10.67 17.49 -37.57
N GLY A 660 -9.89 18.53 -37.20
CA GLY A 660 -10.46 19.86 -36.97
C GLY A 660 -9.75 20.73 -35.94
N GLN A 661 -8.71 21.46 -36.36
CA GLN A 661 -8.33 22.73 -35.74
C GLN A 661 -9.57 23.65 -35.71
N GLY A 662 -10.07 24.05 -34.55
CA GLY A 662 -11.18 25.01 -34.46
C GLY A 662 -11.89 25.18 -33.11
N GLY A 663 -11.65 24.32 -32.12
CA GLY A 663 -12.43 24.34 -30.86
C GLY A 663 -12.01 25.38 -29.80
N ALA A 664 -10.81 25.98 -29.92
CA ALA A 664 -10.26 26.81 -28.84
C ALA A 664 -10.86 28.23 -28.75
N GLU A 665 -11.41 28.78 -29.83
CA GLU A 665 -11.99 30.15 -29.81
C GLU A 665 -13.47 30.19 -29.35
N ALA A 666 -14.17 29.05 -29.30
CA ALA A 666 -15.60 29.03 -28.98
C ALA A 666 -15.90 29.13 -27.47
N VAL A 667 -14.95 28.77 -26.61
CA VAL A 667 -15.14 28.75 -25.15
C VAL A 667 -14.91 30.14 -24.52
N GLU A 668 -14.16 31.02 -25.18
CA GLU A 668 -13.85 32.36 -24.64
C GLU A 668 -14.94 33.40 -24.93
N LYS A 669 -15.81 33.18 -25.93
CA LYS A 669 -16.93 34.09 -26.26
C LYS A 669 -18.19 33.92 -25.41
N LYS A 670 -18.34 32.84 -24.64
CA LYS A 670 -19.52 32.61 -23.77
C LYS A 670 -19.37 33.14 -22.34
N ARG A 671 -18.25 33.77 -21.99
CA ARG A 671 -18.04 34.44 -20.69
C ARG A 671 -18.27 35.96 -20.71
N LYS A 672 -18.76 36.52 -21.83
CA LYS A 672 -19.04 37.97 -22.00
C LYS A 672 -20.46 38.29 -22.52
N LYS A 673 -21.43 37.43 -22.30
CA LYS A 673 -22.87 37.74 -22.34
C LYS A 673 -23.53 37.10 -21.12
#